data_AF-A0A0D8HI26-F1
#
_entry.id   AF-A0A0D8HI26-F1
#
_cell.length_a   1.000
_cell.length_b   1.000
_cell.length_c   1.000
_cell.angle_alpha   90.00
_cell.angle_beta   90.00
_cell.angle_gamma   90.00
#
_symmetry.space_group_name_H-M   'P 1'
#
loop_
_entity.id
_entity.type
_entity.pdbx_description
1 polymer ?
#
loop_
_entity_poly.entity_id
_entity_poly.type
_entity_poly.pdbx_seq_one_letter_code
_entity_poly.pdbx_strand_id
1 'polypeptide(L)'
;MARAPRRDLKSVDGGLERAIPHNLEAEESLLGAMLLSRDAIADALEFCQASDFYKPSHVAIFEALASLHSRGESSDPISVADELRRQDKLETVGGTASLLELQAKTPTIASAARYARIVEEYSLLRKLIRVATEISELSYSVPENVGAVIDMAETLIFEVSQRKSAETLVSIKDVLLKTLDELQAQYEHPDSITGVATGFHELDEILSGLQRSALIIVGARPAMGKTSFALGIATQVATRANLPVLIFSLEMSHIELTQRILAAEARVDSRKMRTGNLSEEDWSRISRSLGHLGEAPIYIDDNASVTVLDIRAKARRLKAATGGLGLVVVDYLQLMSGGFRSESRQVEVSEISRGLKLLARELEVPVLALSQLSRGLEMRQDKRPALADLRESGCIAGSSKVCLANGETISIGALERLWGLGETKVLSMNSNGDLVSSPISDVRFSGFKETTRLELLSGRYIDATLNHRFFTRRGWKMLWQLNDQDEVAVYPTTRQSTQARGRQGDHQGDMTRTVYSYVADDSQGGPTSRGGLAVLLRSGGDCNIESLSSDLSEDIEASVESNPLFLGDDLSFEPVVAARSMGLSSTYDIVVPATSNFIANEIVVHNSLEQDADVVMFIYRDEVYNAESQDKGIAEIIVTKHRSGPTGVARLSFLESYTKFANMARGPGNQ
;
A
#
# COMPACT_ATOMS: atom_id res chain seq x y z
N MET A 1 -54.89 -22.69 -12.28
CA MET A 1 -53.52 -22.88 -12.83
C MET A 1 -52.59 -23.19 -11.67
N ALA A 2 -51.92 -24.33 -11.75
CA ALA A 2 -51.29 -25.04 -10.64
C ALA A 2 -50.04 -24.32 -10.09
N ARG A 3 -49.94 -24.22 -8.75
CA ARG A 3 -48.69 -23.93 -8.04
C ARG A 3 -47.74 -25.11 -8.27
N ALA A 4 -46.57 -24.84 -8.84
CA ALA A 4 -45.48 -25.80 -8.89
C ALA A 4 -45.10 -26.27 -7.46
N PRO A 5 -44.81 -27.56 -7.24
CA PRO A 5 -44.49 -28.06 -5.92
C PRO A 5 -43.14 -27.50 -5.47
N ARG A 6 -43.09 -27.00 -4.23
CA ARG A 6 -41.84 -26.72 -3.54
C ARG A 6 -41.04 -28.02 -3.52
N ARG A 7 -39.82 -27.99 -4.09
CA ARG A 7 -38.84 -29.05 -3.85
C ARG A 7 -38.51 -29.00 -2.36
N ASP A 8 -39.07 -29.93 -1.61
CA ASP A 8 -38.61 -30.23 -0.26
C ASP A 8 -37.13 -30.57 -0.34
N LEU A 9 -36.30 -29.69 0.21
CA LEU A 9 -34.94 -30.01 0.61
C LEU A 9 -35.06 -31.16 1.58
N LYS A 10 -34.80 -32.38 1.09
CA LYS A 10 -34.62 -33.55 1.95
C LYS A 10 -33.60 -33.15 3.01
N SER A 11 -34.04 -33.12 4.25
CA SER A 11 -33.19 -33.15 5.43
C SER A 11 -32.21 -34.31 5.24
N VAL A 12 -30.93 -33.98 5.01
CA VAL A 12 -29.84 -34.95 5.06
C VAL A 12 -29.58 -35.23 6.53
N ASP A 13 -30.52 -35.96 7.15
CA ASP A 13 -30.27 -36.68 8.39
C ASP A 13 -29.71 -38.04 8.00
N GLY A 14 -28.41 -38.17 8.19
CA GLY A 14 -27.61 -39.33 7.83
C GLY A 14 -26.17 -39.08 8.23
N GLY A 15 -25.88 -39.30 9.51
CA GLY A 15 -24.54 -39.26 10.08
C GLY A 15 -23.62 -40.27 9.38
N LEU A 16 -22.92 -39.80 8.35
CA LEU A 16 -21.59 -40.25 8.02
C LEU A 16 -20.66 -39.17 8.57
N GLU A 17 -19.81 -39.51 9.54
CA GLU A 17 -18.65 -38.68 9.87
C GLU A 17 -17.93 -38.36 8.56
N ARG A 18 -18.05 -37.11 8.10
CA ARG A 18 -17.35 -36.66 6.90
C ARG A 18 -15.87 -36.62 7.25
N ALA A 19 -15.12 -37.65 6.84
CA ALA A 19 -13.69 -37.68 7.02
C ALA A 19 -13.06 -36.43 6.38
N ILE A 20 -12.16 -35.79 7.12
CA ILE A 20 -11.39 -34.64 6.64
C ILE A 20 -10.68 -35.04 5.34
N PRO A 21 -10.76 -34.28 4.24
CA PRO A 21 -10.14 -34.64 2.97
C PRO A 21 -8.63 -34.90 3.10
N HIS A 22 -8.21 -36.09 2.69
CA HIS A 22 -6.81 -36.50 2.65
C HIS A 22 -6.57 -37.53 1.55
N ASN A 23 -5.31 -37.71 1.14
CA ASN A 23 -4.89 -38.79 0.25
C ASN A 23 -3.54 -39.35 0.72
N LEU A 24 -3.61 -40.41 1.54
CA LEU A 24 -2.41 -41.02 2.12
C LEU A 24 -1.53 -41.68 1.07
N GLU A 25 -2.11 -42.27 0.02
CA GLU A 25 -1.33 -42.91 -1.04
C GLU A 25 -0.47 -41.89 -1.80
N ALA A 26 -1.00 -40.69 -2.03
CA ALA A 26 -0.26 -39.59 -2.64
C ALA A 26 0.84 -39.06 -1.72
N GLU A 27 0.57 -38.89 -0.43
CA GLU A 27 1.59 -38.50 0.56
C GLU A 27 2.72 -39.55 0.66
N GLU A 28 2.37 -40.84 0.74
CA GLU A 28 3.33 -41.93 0.83
C GLU A 28 4.18 -42.03 -0.46
N SER A 29 3.54 -41.89 -1.64
CA SER A 29 4.23 -41.90 -2.94
C SER A 29 5.15 -40.69 -3.12
N LEU A 30 4.75 -39.51 -2.62
CA LEU A 30 5.56 -38.29 -2.69
C LEU A 30 6.80 -38.40 -1.82
N LEU A 31 6.64 -38.76 -0.54
CA LEU A 31 7.75 -38.89 0.39
C LEU A 31 8.73 -39.98 -0.04
N GLY A 32 8.22 -41.11 -0.55
CA GLY A 32 9.09 -42.15 -1.08
C GLY A 32 9.81 -41.73 -2.37
N ALA A 33 9.20 -40.94 -3.25
CA ALA A 33 9.90 -40.35 -4.40
C ALA A 33 11.02 -39.39 -3.96
N MET A 34 10.75 -38.57 -2.94
CA MET A 34 11.74 -37.68 -2.33
C MET A 34 12.92 -38.43 -1.69
N LEU A 35 12.67 -39.59 -1.07
CA LEU A 35 13.71 -40.48 -0.53
C LEU A 35 14.59 -41.14 -1.62
N LEU A 36 14.12 -41.17 -2.88
CA LEU A 36 14.81 -41.79 -4.00
C LEU A 36 15.55 -40.79 -4.89
N SER A 37 15.11 -39.53 -4.95
CA SER A 37 15.68 -38.52 -5.85
C SER A 37 15.63 -37.12 -5.27
N ARG A 38 16.72 -36.37 -5.45
CA ARG A 38 16.78 -34.94 -5.12
C ARG A 38 15.89 -34.08 -6.01
N ASP A 39 15.71 -34.46 -7.27
CA ASP A 39 14.84 -33.71 -8.19
C ASP A 39 13.39 -33.78 -7.73
N ALA A 40 12.97 -34.94 -7.20
CA ALA A 40 11.65 -35.11 -6.60
C ALA A 40 11.46 -34.26 -5.33
N ILE A 41 12.53 -33.96 -4.58
CA ILE A 41 12.48 -33.03 -3.45
C ILE A 41 12.26 -31.60 -3.94
N ALA A 42 12.97 -31.18 -5.00
CA ALA A 42 12.78 -29.86 -5.59
C ALA A 42 11.35 -29.68 -6.12
N ASP A 43 10.85 -30.65 -6.88
CA ASP A 43 9.46 -30.68 -7.36
C ASP A 43 8.45 -30.62 -6.20
N ALA A 44 8.70 -31.33 -5.11
CA ALA A 44 7.81 -31.34 -3.95
C ALA A 44 7.79 -29.99 -3.21
N LEU A 45 8.97 -29.36 -3.05
CA LEU A 45 9.11 -28.07 -2.38
C LEU A 45 8.50 -26.91 -3.18
N GLU A 46 8.34 -27.06 -4.50
CA GLU A 46 7.65 -26.08 -5.35
C GLU A 46 6.15 -25.98 -5.00
N PHE A 47 5.49 -27.11 -4.73
CA PHE A 47 4.02 -27.15 -4.55
C PHE A 47 3.57 -27.36 -3.09
N CYS A 48 4.42 -27.91 -2.22
CA CYS A 48 4.01 -28.35 -0.87
C CYS A 48 4.88 -27.77 0.23
N GLN A 49 4.25 -27.54 1.39
CA GLN A 49 4.90 -27.28 2.66
C GLN A 49 4.60 -28.40 3.66
N ALA A 50 5.37 -28.46 4.76
CA ALA A 50 5.16 -29.46 5.80
C ALA A 50 3.71 -29.47 6.34
N SER A 51 3.09 -28.29 6.47
CA SER A 51 1.68 -28.15 6.92
C SER A 51 0.63 -28.68 5.93
N ASP A 52 1.02 -29.06 4.72
CA ASP A 52 0.12 -29.60 3.70
C ASP A 52 -0.07 -31.12 3.81
N PHE A 53 0.72 -31.82 4.63
CA PHE A 53 0.52 -33.24 4.91
C PHE A 53 -0.55 -33.45 5.99
N TYR A 54 -1.35 -34.51 5.85
CA TYR A 54 -2.39 -34.85 6.81
C TYR A 54 -1.83 -35.63 8.02
N LYS A 55 -0.91 -36.58 7.80
CA LYS A 55 -0.31 -37.37 8.88
C LYS A 55 0.84 -36.60 9.56
N PRO A 56 0.85 -36.46 10.90
CA PRO A 56 1.96 -35.81 11.61
C PRO A 56 3.33 -36.47 11.37
N SER A 57 3.38 -37.79 11.19
CA SER A 57 4.62 -38.49 10.82
C SER A 57 5.16 -38.05 9.46
N HIS A 58 4.28 -37.83 8.48
CA HIS A 58 4.64 -37.35 7.15
C HIS A 58 5.16 -35.90 7.19
N VAL A 59 4.55 -35.05 8.03
CA VAL A 59 5.04 -33.69 8.30
C VAL A 59 6.51 -33.74 8.75
N ALA A 60 6.82 -34.57 9.75
CA ALA A 60 8.17 -34.70 10.29
C ALA A 60 9.17 -35.23 9.23
N ILE A 61 8.78 -36.20 8.41
CA ILE A 61 9.64 -36.73 7.34
C ILE A 61 9.91 -35.64 6.29
N PHE A 62 8.88 -34.91 5.88
CA PHE A 62 9.04 -33.82 4.91
C PHE A 62 9.96 -32.72 5.43
N GLU A 63 9.81 -32.31 6.70
CA GLU A 63 10.71 -31.34 7.34
C GLU A 63 12.17 -31.82 7.34
N ALA A 64 12.40 -33.09 7.67
CA ALA A 64 13.74 -33.68 7.66
C ALA A 64 14.34 -33.71 6.25
N LEU A 65 13.57 -34.13 5.24
CA LEU A 65 13.97 -34.12 3.83
C LEU A 65 14.30 -32.70 3.34
N ALA A 66 13.45 -31.73 3.62
CA ALA A 66 13.64 -30.33 3.26
C ALA A 66 14.88 -29.72 3.95
N SER A 67 15.09 -30.06 5.23
CA SER A 67 16.26 -29.63 6.01
C SER A 67 17.55 -30.18 5.39
N LEU A 68 17.62 -31.49 5.12
CA LEU A 68 18.78 -32.12 4.48
C LEU A 68 19.05 -31.55 3.08
N HIS A 69 17.99 -31.31 2.30
CA HIS A 69 18.11 -30.73 0.97
C HIS A 69 18.67 -29.29 1.01
N SER A 70 18.20 -28.46 1.94
CA SER A 70 18.71 -27.08 2.07
C SER A 70 20.18 -27.02 2.51
N ARG A 71 20.68 -28.03 3.25
CA ARG A 71 22.10 -28.19 3.59
C ARG A 71 22.93 -28.87 2.49
N GLY A 72 22.30 -29.31 1.41
CA GLY A 72 22.97 -30.02 0.31
C GLY A 72 23.44 -31.43 0.68
N GLU A 73 22.86 -32.06 1.70
CA GLU A 73 23.18 -33.40 2.21
C GLU A 73 22.39 -34.51 1.49
N SER A 74 22.81 -35.79 1.59
CA SER A 74 22.04 -36.89 0.99
C SER A 74 20.71 -37.08 1.73
N SER A 75 19.66 -37.34 0.98
CA SER A 75 18.29 -37.46 1.52
C SER A 75 17.78 -38.91 1.43
N ASP A 76 18.69 -39.87 1.55
CA ASP A 76 18.38 -41.29 1.59
C ASP A 76 17.77 -41.69 2.95
N PRO A 77 17.11 -42.87 3.06
CA PRO A 77 16.46 -43.32 4.28
C PRO A 77 17.37 -43.37 5.52
N ILE A 78 18.68 -43.55 5.37
CA ILE A 78 19.62 -43.59 6.50
C ILE A 78 19.90 -42.18 7.00
N SER A 79 20.23 -41.26 6.09
CA SER A 79 20.44 -39.84 6.44
C SER A 79 19.19 -39.19 7.03
N VAL A 80 18.01 -39.49 6.48
CA VAL A 80 16.73 -39.00 7.01
C VAL A 80 16.45 -39.59 8.39
N ALA A 81 16.74 -40.87 8.62
CA ALA A 81 16.58 -41.47 9.94
C ALA A 81 17.52 -40.84 10.99
N ASP A 82 18.74 -40.47 10.60
CA ASP A 82 19.69 -39.82 11.51
C ASP A 82 19.26 -38.38 11.84
N GLU A 83 18.79 -37.62 10.85
CA GLU A 83 18.22 -36.28 11.06
C GLU A 83 16.98 -36.33 11.98
N LEU A 84 16.08 -37.29 11.75
CA LEU A 84 14.91 -37.51 12.61
C LEU A 84 15.29 -37.96 14.02
N ARG A 85 16.38 -38.71 14.19
CA ARG A 85 16.90 -39.11 15.50
C ARG A 85 17.47 -37.92 16.25
N ARG A 86 18.22 -37.06 15.56
CA ARG A 86 18.75 -35.81 16.13
C ARG A 86 17.66 -34.87 16.62
N GLN A 87 16.48 -34.92 16.00
CA GLN A 87 15.30 -34.15 16.39
C GLN A 87 14.39 -34.87 17.41
N ASP A 88 14.78 -36.04 17.94
CA ASP A 88 13.96 -36.91 18.81
C ASP A 88 12.60 -37.29 18.21
N LYS A 89 12.47 -37.27 16.88
CA LYS A 89 11.24 -37.59 16.15
C LYS A 89 11.22 -39.00 15.59
N LEU A 90 12.37 -39.68 15.42
CA LEU A 90 12.48 -40.98 14.71
C LEU A 90 11.46 -42.04 15.18
N GLU A 91 11.30 -42.21 16.49
CA GLU A 91 10.35 -43.19 17.06
C GLU A 91 8.89 -42.81 16.75
N THR A 92 8.57 -41.52 16.73
CA THR A 92 7.21 -41.02 16.41
C THR A 92 6.82 -41.26 14.95
N VAL A 93 7.81 -41.46 14.08
CA VAL A 93 7.59 -41.75 12.65
C VAL A 93 7.48 -43.24 12.34
N GLY A 94 7.66 -44.11 13.34
CA GLY A 94 7.69 -45.57 13.16
C GLY A 94 9.09 -46.14 12.85
N GLY A 95 10.14 -45.39 13.16
CA GLY A 95 11.54 -45.80 13.00
C GLY A 95 11.99 -45.92 11.53
N THR A 96 13.20 -46.43 11.34
CA THR A 96 13.81 -46.56 10.00
C THR A 96 13.02 -47.47 9.06
N ALA A 97 12.30 -48.46 9.60
CA ALA A 97 11.47 -49.38 8.81
C ALA A 97 10.39 -48.65 8.01
N SER A 98 9.78 -47.61 8.60
CA SER A 98 8.75 -46.77 7.96
C SER A 98 9.28 -46.05 6.72
N LEU A 99 10.51 -45.52 6.77
CA LEU A 99 11.15 -44.85 5.63
C LEU A 99 11.44 -45.81 4.47
N LEU A 100 11.87 -47.04 4.79
CA LEU A 100 12.08 -48.09 3.78
C LEU A 100 10.76 -48.54 3.14
N GLU A 101 9.68 -48.56 3.92
CA GLU A 101 8.34 -48.89 3.40
C GLU A 101 7.82 -47.80 2.43
N LEU A 102 7.99 -46.52 2.77
CA LEU A 102 7.66 -45.39 1.89
C LEU A 102 8.43 -45.47 0.57
N GLN A 103 9.72 -45.77 0.66
CA GLN A 103 10.57 -45.96 -0.51
C GLN A 103 10.06 -47.11 -1.41
N ALA A 104 9.67 -48.24 -0.80
CA ALA A 104 9.16 -49.41 -1.53
C ALA A 104 7.78 -49.20 -2.17
N LYS A 105 6.94 -48.32 -1.59
CA LYS A 105 5.59 -48.02 -2.07
C LYS A 105 5.54 -47.04 -3.24
N THR A 106 6.67 -46.43 -3.61
CA THR A 106 6.72 -45.38 -4.65
C THR A 106 6.61 -45.98 -6.06
N PRO A 107 5.55 -45.70 -6.83
CA PRO A 107 5.36 -46.29 -8.15
C PRO A 107 6.33 -45.74 -9.20
N THR A 108 6.61 -44.43 -9.15
CA THR A 108 7.54 -43.75 -10.08
C THR A 108 7.97 -42.40 -9.52
N ILE A 109 9.26 -42.09 -9.65
CA ILE A 109 9.85 -40.81 -9.24
C ILE A 109 9.36 -39.66 -10.14
N ALA A 110 9.15 -39.93 -11.43
CA ALA A 110 8.76 -38.92 -12.41
C ALA A 110 7.37 -38.31 -12.18
N SER A 111 6.58 -38.86 -11.26
CA SER A 111 5.26 -38.32 -10.88
C SER A 111 5.29 -37.52 -9.57
N ALA A 112 6.46 -37.21 -9.01
CA ALA A 112 6.60 -36.43 -7.77
C ALA A 112 5.78 -35.13 -7.80
N ALA A 113 5.96 -34.29 -8.83
CA ALA A 113 5.18 -33.07 -9.02
C ALA A 113 3.66 -33.31 -9.05
N ARG A 114 3.21 -34.41 -9.66
CA ARG A 114 1.78 -34.79 -9.69
C ARG A 114 1.26 -35.16 -8.30
N TYR A 115 2.02 -35.95 -7.53
CA TYR A 115 1.63 -36.31 -6.17
C TYR A 115 1.66 -35.08 -5.24
N ALA A 116 2.63 -34.19 -5.40
CA ALA A 116 2.69 -32.92 -4.68
C ALA A 116 1.43 -32.07 -4.91
N ARG A 117 0.99 -31.91 -6.17
CA ARG A 117 -0.26 -31.21 -6.48
C ARG A 117 -1.48 -31.87 -5.83
N ILE A 118 -1.55 -33.19 -5.76
CA ILE A 118 -2.63 -33.89 -5.07
C ILE A 118 -2.60 -33.55 -3.57
N VAL A 119 -1.44 -33.63 -2.91
CA VAL A 119 -1.31 -33.28 -1.48
C VAL A 119 -1.71 -31.82 -1.22
N GLU A 120 -1.29 -30.91 -2.09
CA GLU A 120 -1.66 -29.49 -2.08
C GLU A 120 -3.18 -29.29 -2.20
N GLU A 121 -3.83 -29.93 -3.18
CA GLU A 121 -5.28 -29.84 -3.41
C GLU A 121 -6.06 -30.29 -2.17
N TYR A 122 -5.68 -31.42 -1.57
CA TYR A 122 -6.32 -31.91 -0.35
C TYR A 122 -6.05 -30.99 0.85
N SER A 123 -4.84 -30.42 0.99
CA SER A 123 -4.55 -29.41 2.01
C SER A 123 -5.43 -28.16 1.84
N LEU A 124 -5.63 -27.70 0.61
CA LEU A 124 -6.51 -26.57 0.30
C LEU A 124 -7.95 -26.85 0.73
N LEU A 125 -8.47 -28.06 0.45
CA LEU A 125 -9.78 -28.49 0.91
C LEU A 125 -9.87 -28.48 2.45
N ARG A 126 -8.84 -28.94 3.16
CA ARG A 126 -8.81 -28.90 4.64
C ARG A 126 -8.80 -27.48 5.18
N LYS A 127 -8.05 -26.56 4.56
CA LYS A 127 -8.03 -25.14 4.93
C LYS A 127 -9.40 -24.48 4.69
N LEU A 128 -10.04 -24.78 3.56
CA LEU A 128 -11.37 -24.28 3.27
C LEU A 128 -12.42 -24.78 4.28
N ILE A 129 -12.34 -26.04 4.69
CA ILE A 129 -13.21 -26.58 5.76
C ILE A 129 -12.99 -25.82 7.07
N ARG A 130 -11.73 -25.59 7.49
CA ARG A 130 -11.44 -24.83 8.71
C ARG A 130 -12.03 -23.42 8.67
N VAL A 131 -11.80 -22.71 7.57
CA VAL A 131 -12.35 -21.36 7.37
C VAL A 131 -13.88 -21.37 7.34
N ALA A 132 -14.50 -22.34 6.68
CA ALA A 132 -15.95 -22.47 6.67
C ALA A 132 -16.53 -22.73 8.07
N THR A 133 -15.85 -23.55 8.88
CA THR A 133 -16.23 -23.80 10.28
C THR A 133 -16.09 -22.53 11.11
N GLU A 134 -15.00 -21.78 10.97
CA GLU A 134 -14.76 -20.51 11.67
C GLU A 134 -15.82 -19.45 11.31
N ILE A 135 -16.14 -19.29 10.02
CA ILE A 135 -17.22 -18.42 9.55
C ILE A 135 -18.58 -18.86 10.13
N SER A 136 -18.81 -20.17 10.19
CA SER A 136 -20.03 -20.71 10.81
C SER A 136 -20.10 -20.37 12.29
N GLU A 137 -19.01 -20.50 13.04
CA GLU A 137 -18.93 -20.15 14.46
C GLU A 137 -19.17 -18.66 14.69
N LEU A 138 -18.56 -17.80 13.88
CA LEU A 138 -18.78 -16.34 13.88
C LEU A 138 -20.25 -15.97 13.61
N SER A 139 -20.94 -16.77 12.78
CA SER A 139 -22.35 -16.55 12.45
C SER A 139 -23.30 -16.90 13.60
N TYR A 140 -22.86 -17.76 14.54
CA TYR A 140 -23.65 -18.13 15.73
C TYR A 140 -23.40 -17.20 16.93
N SER A 141 -22.24 -16.56 17.02
CA SER A 141 -22.03 -15.48 17.98
C SER A 141 -22.86 -14.27 17.57
N VAL A 142 -23.85 -13.85 18.37
CA VAL A 142 -24.68 -12.67 18.08
C VAL A 142 -23.78 -11.43 18.00
N PRO A 143 -23.47 -10.88 16.80
CA PRO A 143 -22.49 -9.82 16.67
C PRO A 143 -23.17 -8.46 16.87
N GLU A 144 -22.47 -7.50 17.48
CA GLU A 144 -22.92 -6.10 17.53
C GLU A 144 -22.95 -5.43 16.14
N ASN A 145 -22.20 -5.97 15.18
CA ASN A 145 -22.12 -5.47 13.80
C ASN A 145 -22.00 -6.63 12.79
N VAL A 146 -23.07 -6.87 12.03
CA VAL A 146 -23.11 -7.90 10.97
C VAL A 146 -22.14 -7.61 9.82
N GLY A 147 -21.87 -6.34 9.51
CA GLY A 147 -20.94 -5.96 8.45
C GLY A 147 -19.51 -6.44 8.72
N ALA A 148 -19.03 -6.26 9.95
CA ALA A 148 -17.70 -6.71 10.36
C ALA A 148 -17.52 -8.24 10.26
N VAL A 149 -18.59 -9.02 10.46
CA VAL A 149 -18.55 -10.48 10.29
C VAL A 149 -18.42 -10.86 8.82
N ILE A 150 -19.10 -10.13 7.92
CA ILE A 150 -18.97 -10.33 6.47
C ILE A 150 -17.54 -10.01 6.02
N ASP A 151 -16.98 -8.88 6.45
CA ASP A 151 -15.61 -8.47 6.08
C ASP A 151 -14.55 -9.48 6.58
N MET A 152 -14.74 -10.00 7.80
CA MET A 152 -13.85 -11.02 8.37
C MET A 152 -13.98 -12.36 7.62
N ALA A 153 -15.21 -12.76 7.25
CA ALA A 153 -15.43 -13.94 6.42
C ALA A 153 -14.79 -13.80 5.02
N GLU A 154 -14.87 -12.61 4.41
CA GLU A 154 -14.19 -12.32 3.15
C GLU A 154 -12.67 -12.42 3.28
N THR A 155 -12.11 -11.88 4.37
CA THR A 155 -10.66 -11.94 4.66
C THR A 155 -10.19 -13.38 4.80
N LEU A 156 -10.88 -14.20 5.61
CA LEU A 156 -10.53 -15.61 5.83
C LEU A 156 -10.61 -16.44 4.54
N ILE A 157 -11.63 -16.25 3.70
CA ILE A 157 -11.72 -16.93 2.40
C ILE A 157 -10.61 -16.46 1.46
N PHE A 158 -10.25 -15.18 1.51
CA PHE A 158 -9.22 -14.61 0.66
C PHE A 158 -7.82 -15.15 0.98
N GLU A 159 -7.48 -15.34 2.26
CA GLU A 159 -6.20 -15.94 2.68
C GLU A 159 -6.01 -17.36 2.12
N VAL A 160 -7.09 -18.16 2.08
CA VAL A 160 -7.07 -19.50 1.48
C VAL A 160 -6.79 -19.43 -0.03
N SER A 161 -7.21 -18.36 -0.70
CA SER A 161 -6.98 -18.16 -2.14
C SER A 161 -5.56 -17.67 -2.49
N GLN A 162 -4.80 -17.09 -1.56
CA GLN A 162 -3.52 -16.43 -1.86
C GLN A 162 -2.31 -17.36 -2.02
N ARG A 163 -2.37 -18.61 -1.52
CA ARG A 163 -1.21 -19.51 -1.55
C ARG A 163 -0.71 -19.93 -2.94
N LYS A 164 -1.42 -19.58 -4.02
CA LYS A 164 -0.96 -19.76 -5.41
C LYS A 164 0.08 -18.73 -5.89
N SER A 165 0.53 -17.79 -5.06
CA SER A 165 1.46 -16.72 -5.47
C SER A 165 2.88 -16.96 -4.95
N ALA A 166 3.57 -17.95 -5.51
CA ALA A 166 5.00 -18.22 -5.28
C ALA A 166 5.86 -18.02 -6.54
N GLU A 167 5.45 -17.16 -7.48
CA GLU A 167 6.25 -16.76 -8.65
C GLU A 167 6.69 -15.28 -8.56
N THR A 168 7.31 -14.86 -7.46
CA THR A 168 7.76 -13.46 -7.28
C THR A 168 9.24 -13.23 -7.54
N LEU A 169 10.02 -14.27 -7.81
CA LEU A 169 11.45 -14.18 -8.10
C LEU A 169 11.71 -14.62 -9.55
N VAL A 170 12.06 -13.66 -10.40
CA VAL A 170 12.49 -13.91 -11.79
C VAL A 170 13.94 -13.44 -11.92
N SER A 171 14.78 -14.26 -12.56
CA SER A 171 16.17 -13.88 -12.85
C SER A 171 16.20 -12.70 -13.82
N ILE A 172 17.08 -11.72 -13.57
CA ILE A 172 17.27 -10.59 -14.49
C ILE A 172 17.61 -11.06 -15.91
N LYS A 173 18.33 -12.18 -16.05
CA LYS A 173 18.67 -12.77 -17.36
C LYS A 173 17.44 -13.12 -18.18
N ASP A 174 16.41 -13.67 -17.54
CA ASP A 174 15.19 -14.12 -18.21
C ASP A 174 14.29 -12.92 -18.58
N VAL A 175 14.29 -11.88 -17.74
CA VAL A 175 13.58 -10.61 -18.01
C VAL A 175 14.25 -9.83 -19.14
N LEU A 176 15.59 -9.77 -19.17
CA LEU A 176 16.34 -8.98 -20.14
C LEU A 176 16.07 -9.39 -21.59
N LEU A 177 15.91 -10.68 -21.86
CA LEU A 177 15.57 -11.17 -23.20
C LEU A 177 14.20 -10.65 -23.64
N LYS A 178 13.19 -10.75 -22.76
CA LYS A 178 11.85 -10.23 -23.01
C LYS A 178 11.84 -8.71 -23.20
N THR A 179 12.60 -7.97 -22.39
CA THR A 179 12.75 -6.52 -22.54
C THR A 179 13.42 -6.15 -23.87
N LEU A 180 14.39 -6.93 -24.33
CA LEU A 180 15.04 -6.69 -25.62
C LEU A 180 14.05 -6.86 -26.78
N ASP A 181 13.21 -7.89 -26.74
CA ASP A 181 12.16 -8.13 -27.74
C ASP A 181 11.14 -6.97 -27.76
N GLU A 182 10.74 -6.47 -26.58
CA GLU A 182 9.84 -5.31 -26.45
C GLU A 182 10.48 -4.03 -27.02
N LEU A 183 11.77 -3.79 -26.77
CA LEU A 183 12.50 -2.64 -27.32
C LEU A 183 12.68 -2.74 -28.84
N GLN A 184 12.91 -3.94 -29.38
CA GLN A 184 12.99 -4.16 -30.83
C GLN A 184 11.64 -3.85 -31.50
N ALA A 185 10.53 -4.32 -30.93
CA ALA A 185 9.20 -4.03 -31.44
C ALA A 185 8.90 -2.51 -31.46
N GLN A 186 9.35 -1.78 -30.45
CA GLN A 186 9.24 -0.31 -30.39
C GLN A 186 10.13 0.40 -31.40
N TYR A 187 11.36 -0.09 -31.62
CA TYR A 187 12.28 0.47 -32.62
C TYR A 187 11.73 0.34 -34.04
N GLU A 188 11.05 -0.77 -34.35
CA GLU A 188 10.40 -0.99 -35.64
C GLU A 188 9.17 -0.09 -35.88
N HIS A 189 8.58 0.47 -34.81
CA HIS A 189 7.40 1.35 -34.86
C HIS A 189 7.64 2.65 -34.06
N PRO A 190 8.38 3.64 -34.62
CA PRO A 190 8.79 4.86 -33.91
C PRO A 190 7.64 5.73 -33.38
N ASP A 191 6.46 5.63 -33.98
CA ASP A 191 5.24 6.36 -33.57
C ASP A 191 4.38 5.57 -32.56
N SER A 192 4.84 4.40 -32.10
CA SER A 192 4.07 3.55 -31.19
C SER A 192 4.14 4.08 -29.76
N ILE A 193 3.00 4.51 -29.25
CA ILE A 193 2.80 4.83 -27.84
C ILE A 193 2.99 3.52 -27.05
N THR A 194 3.93 3.50 -26.09
CA THR A 194 4.27 2.28 -25.33
C THR A 194 3.16 1.83 -24.39
N GLY A 195 2.44 2.79 -23.80
CA GLY A 195 1.27 2.57 -22.96
C GLY A 195 -0.05 2.59 -23.74
N VAL A 196 -1.16 2.57 -23.00
CA VAL A 196 -2.50 2.72 -23.58
C VAL A 196 -2.72 4.18 -23.98
N ALA A 197 -2.86 4.45 -25.28
CA ALA A 197 -3.03 5.80 -25.81
C ALA A 197 -4.27 6.52 -25.25
N THR A 198 -4.10 7.76 -24.78
CA THR A 198 -5.21 8.59 -24.29
C THR A 198 -6.03 9.18 -25.42
N GLY A 199 -5.45 9.32 -26.62
CA GLY A 199 -6.05 10.00 -27.76
C GLY A 199 -5.77 11.51 -27.80
N PHE A 200 -5.06 12.02 -26.80
CA PHE A 200 -4.63 13.40 -26.73
C PHE A 200 -3.13 13.49 -27.04
N HIS A 201 -2.76 14.03 -28.19
CA HIS A 201 -1.39 13.92 -28.72
C HIS A 201 -0.35 14.56 -27.80
N GLU A 202 -0.55 15.81 -27.36
CA GLU A 202 0.39 16.47 -26.44
C GLU A 202 0.49 15.74 -25.09
N LEU A 203 -0.60 15.09 -24.64
CA LEU A 203 -0.58 14.33 -23.38
C LEU A 203 0.13 12.98 -23.57
N ASP A 204 -0.11 12.30 -24.68
CA ASP A 204 0.54 11.04 -25.03
C ASP A 204 2.05 11.25 -25.28
N GLU A 205 2.49 12.41 -25.77
CA GLU A 205 3.91 12.79 -25.85
C GLU A 205 4.56 12.88 -24.46
N ILE A 206 3.86 13.45 -23.47
CA ILE A 206 4.38 13.57 -22.10
C ILE A 206 4.37 12.22 -21.37
N LEU A 207 3.29 11.44 -21.53
CA LEU A 207 3.07 10.20 -20.78
C LEU A 207 3.63 8.95 -21.46
N SER A 208 3.88 9.01 -22.77
CA SER A 208 4.02 7.82 -23.61
C SER A 208 2.82 6.86 -23.45
N GLY A 209 1.62 7.43 -23.30
CA GLY A 209 0.39 6.71 -22.98
C GLY A 209 0.26 6.27 -21.53
N LEU A 210 -0.89 5.71 -21.17
CA LEU A 210 -1.16 5.21 -19.82
C LEU A 210 -0.46 3.86 -19.62
N GLN A 211 0.61 3.87 -18.83
CA GLN A 211 1.42 2.69 -18.56
C GLN A 211 0.61 1.63 -17.79
N ARG A 212 0.85 0.36 -18.12
CA ARG A 212 0.27 -0.77 -17.38
C ARG A 212 0.80 -0.79 -15.95
N SER A 213 0.03 -1.35 -15.03
CA SER A 213 0.38 -1.42 -13.61
C SER A 213 0.51 -0.06 -12.90
N ALA A 214 0.13 1.03 -13.58
CA ALA A 214 0.20 2.37 -13.04
C ALA A 214 -1.14 2.83 -12.45
N LEU A 215 -1.07 3.55 -11.34
CA LEU A 215 -2.15 4.35 -10.79
C LEU A 215 -1.98 5.80 -11.25
N ILE A 216 -2.98 6.29 -11.99
CA ILE A 216 -3.03 7.64 -12.53
C ILE A 216 -4.12 8.42 -11.80
N ILE A 217 -3.75 9.50 -11.10
CA ILE A 217 -4.71 10.37 -10.42
C ILE A 217 -4.96 11.63 -11.24
N VAL A 218 -6.24 11.93 -11.50
CA VAL A 218 -6.67 13.20 -12.12
C VAL A 218 -7.41 14.06 -11.11
N GLY A 219 -6.78 15.15 -10.73
CA GLY A 219 -7.36 16.16 -9.84
C GLY A 219 -8.05 17.28 -10.61
N ALA A 220 -9.24 17.69 -10.18
CA ALA A 220 -9.83 18.93 -10.67
C ALA A 220 -10.80 19.55 -9.66
N ARG A 221 -11.06 20.86 -9.80
CA ARG A 221 -12.20 21.52 -9.13
C ARG A 221 -13.52 21.15 -9.84
N PRO A 222 -14.68 21.31 -9.15
CA PRO A 222 -15.98 21.16 -9.78
C PRO A 222 -16.10 21.98 -11.07
N ALA A 223 -16.88 21.46 -12.03
CA ALA A 223 -17.11 22.07 -13.35
C ALA A 223 -15.89 22.17 -14.31
N MET A 224 -14.69 21.77 -13.89
CA MET A 224 -13.50 21.78 -14.77
C MET A 224 -13.53 20.73 -15.89
N GLY A 225 -14.45 19.76 -15.82
CA GLY A 225 -14.61 18.73 -16.86
C GLY A 225 -13.93 17.38 -16.54
N LYS A 226 -13.63 17.10 -15.28
CA LYS A 226 -12.98 15.86 -14.81
C LYS A 226 -13.59 14.57 -15.36
N THR A 227 -14.89 14.37 -15.19
CA THR A 227 -15.61 13.20 -15.73
C THR A 227 -15.56 13.18 -17.26
N SER A 228 -15.75 14.33 -17.92
CA SER A 228 -15.68 14.43 -19.38
C SER A 228 -14.31 14.06 -19.94
N PHE A 229 -13.24 14.43 -19.25
CA PHE A 229 -11.87 14.08 -19.61
C PHE A 229 -11.66 12.55 -19.50
N ALA A 230 -12.08 11.94 -18.39
CA ALA A 230 -11.97 10.49 -18.20
C ALA A 230 -12.82 9.70 -19.20
N LEU A 231 -14.06 10.14 -19.48
CA LEU A 231 -14.92 9.52 -20.48
C LEU A 231 -14.34 9.63 -21.89
N GLY A 232 -13.67 10.74 -22.22
CA GLY A 232 -12.96 10.91 -23.49
C GLY A 232 -11.87 9.87 -23.67
N ILE A 233 -11.02 9.68 -22.65
CA ILE A 233 -9.97 8.65 -22.63
C ILE A 233 -10.59 7.25 -22.72
N ALA A 234 -11.57 6.94 -21.88
CA ALA A 234 -12.25 5.64 -21.87
C ALA A 234 -12.85 5.29 -23.23
N THR A 235 -13.52 6.25 -23.87
CA THR A 235 -14.14 6.07 -25.18
C THR A 235 -13.07 5.86 -26.25
N GLN A 236 -11.97 6.61 -26.22
CA GLN A 236 -10.85 6.42 -27.14
C GLN A 236 -10.26 5.00 -27.02
N VAL A 237 -10.00 4.54 -25.79
CA VAL A 237 -9.43 3.20 -25.54
C VAL A 237 -10.38 2.11 -26.05
N ALA A 238 -11.68 2.22 -25.75
CA ALA A 238 -12.65 1.22 -26.17
C ALA A 238 -12.92 1.22 -27.67
N THR A 239 -12.99 2.40 -28.32
CA THR A 239 -13.37 2.49 -29.75
C THR A 239 -12.20 2.35 -30.71
N ARG A 240 -11.01 2.86 -30.36
CA ARG A 240 -9.83 2.87 -31.25
C ARG A 240 -8.90 1.71 -30.98
N ALA A 241 -8.57 1.46 -29.72
CA ALA A 241 -7.71 0.33 -29.34
C ALA A 241 -8.51 -0.98 -29.21
N ASN A 242 -9.85 -0.91 -29.21
CA ASN A 242 -10.74 -2.06 -29.02
C ASN A 242 -10.42 -2.88 -27.76
N LEU A 243 -10.02 -2.19 -26.70
CA LEU A 243 -9.69 -2.81 -25.42
C LEU A 243 -10.84 -2.60 -24.43
N PRO A 244 -11.23 -3.63 -23.65
CA PRO A 244 -12.27 -3.50 -22.64
C PRO A 244 -11.95 -2.40 -21.61
N VAL A 245 -12.92 -1.56 -21.31
CA VAL A 245 -12.81 -0.49 -20.30
C VAL A 245 -13.88 -0.65 -19.25
N LEU A 246 -13.48 -0.61 -17.98
CA LEU A 246 -14.40 -0.70 -16.84
C LEU A 246 -14.47 0.65 -16.12
N ILE A 247 -15.65 1.20 -15.97
CA ILE A 247 -15.91 2.51 -15.36
C ILE A 247 -16.75 2.32 -14.11
N PHE A 248 -16.22 2.75 -12.96
CA PHE A 248 -16.96 2.88 -11.71
C PHE A 248 -17.38 4.33 -11.54
N SER A 249 -18.68 4.60 -11.47
CA SER A 249 -19.23 5.93 -11.25
C SER A 249 -20.01 5.98 -9.96
N LEU A 250 -19.50 6.72 -9.00
CA LEU A 250 -20.04 6.85 -7.65
C LEU A 250 -20.95 8.08 -7.53
N GLU A 251 -20.86 9.02 -8.46
CA GLU A 251 -21.64 10.26 -8.47
C GLU A 251 -22.75 10.25 -9.53
N MET A 252 -22.50 9.63 -10.69
CA MET A 252 -23.37 9.70 -11.85
C MET A 252 -23.96 8.33 -12.21
N SER A 253 -25.20 8.33 -12.70
CA SER A 253 -25.82 7.10 -13.19
C SER A 253 -25.24 6.65 -14.54
N HIS A 254 -25.34 5.36 -14.83
CA HIS A 254 -24.93 4.82 -16.14
C HIS A 254 -25.66 5.50 -17.32
N ILE A 255 -26.91 5.95 -17.13
CA ILE A 255 -27.69 6.68 -18.14
C ILE A 255 -27.05 8.03 -18.43
N GLU A 256 -26.71 8.81 -17.41
CA GLU A 256 -26.12 10.14 -17.58
C GLU A 256 -24.72 10.06 -18.20
N LEU A 257 -23.91 9.08 -17.82
CA LEU A 257 -22.61 8.83 -18.44
C LEU A 257 -22.76 8.46 -19.92
N THR A 258 -23.68 7.54 -20.24
CA THR A 258 -23.95 7.13 -21.62
C THR A 258 -24.42 8.30 -22.48
N GLN A 259 -25.30 9.15 -21.95
CA GLN A 259 -25.74 10.38 -22.64
C GLN A 259 -24.58 11.32 -22.93
N ARG A 260 -23.62 11.48 -22.01
CA ARG A 260 -22.43 12.30 -22.22
C ARG A 260 -21.50 11.71 -23.28
N ILE A 261 -21.23 10.40 -23.23
CA ILE A 261 -20.42 9.71 -24.25
C ILE A 261 -21.07 9.92 -25.62
N LEU A 262 -22.38 9.70 -25.72
CA LEU A 262 -23.12 9.83 -26.98
C LEU A 262 -23.13 11.28 -27.50
N ALA A 263 -23.35 12.27 -26.63
CA ALA A 263 -23.30 13.68 -26.99
C ALA A 263 -21.91 14.08 -27.52
N ALA A 264 -20.86 13.61 -26.86
CA ALA A 264 -19.47 13.87 -27.22
C ALA A 264 -19.08 13.18 -28.55
N GLU A 265 -19.55 11.97 -28.80
CA GLU A 265 -19.23 11.22 -30.02
C GLU A 265 -20.03 11.71 -31.22
N ALA A 266 -21.35 11.90 -31.05
CA ALA A 266 -22.23 12.41 -32.10
C ALA A 266 -22.05 13.91 -32.39
N ARG A 267 -21.31 14.63 -31.53
CA ARG A 267 -21.17 16.10 -31.56
C ARG A 267 -22.53 16.79 -31.56
N VAL A 268 -23.37 16.36 -30.62
CA VAL A 268 -24.71 16.92 -30.38
C VAL A 268 -24.71 17.65 -29.05
N ASP A 269 -25.30 18.84 -29.04
CA ASP A 269 -25.33 19.70 -27.86
C ASP A 269 -25.95 18.99 -26.65
N SER A 270 -25.22 18.98 -25.54
CA SER A 270 -25.58 18.28 -24.31
C SER A 270 -26.86 18.83 -23.66
N ARG A 271 -27.18 20.11 -23.86
CA ARG A 271 -28.45 20.69 -23.41
C ARG A 271 -29.59 20.14 -24.25
N LYS A 272 -29.44 20.04 -25.57
CA LYS A 272 -30.46 19.43 -26.44
C LYS A 272 -30.69 17.96 -26.11
N MET A 273 -29.62 17.21 -25.84
CA MET A 273 -29.71 15.81 -25.39
C MET A 273 -30.53 15.67 -24.10
N ARG A 274 -30.35 16.60 -23.16
CA ARG A 274 -31.05 16.60 -21.87
C ARG A 274 -32.51 17.06 -21.98
N THR A 275 -32.79 18.06 -22.81
CA THR A 275 -34.15 18.61 -22.97
C THR A 275 -35.00 17.84 -23.98
N GLY A 276 -34.39 16.94 -24.76
CA GLY A 276 -35.05 16.20 -25.84
C GLY A 276 -35.33 17.06 -27.08
N ASN A 277 -34.87 18.31 -27.13
CA ASN A 277 -35.08 19.21 -28.27
C ASN A 277 -34.06 18.92 -29.39
N LEU A 278 -34.16 17.74 -29.97
CA LEU A 278 -33.26 17.22 -31.00
C LEU A 278 -33.86 17.43 -32.39
N SER A 279 -33.08 17.98 -33.31
CA SER A 279 -33.45 18.06 -34.72
C SER A 279 -33.32 16.70 -35.41
N GLU A 280 -33.90 16.54 -36.60
CA GLU A 280 -33.71 15.32 -37.42
C GLU A 280 -32.24 15.08 -37.77
N GLU A 281 -31.46 16.15 -37.94
CA GLU A 281 -30.01 16.05 -38.16
C GLU A 281 -29.27 15.55 -36.90
N ASP A 282 -29.65 16.04 -35.72
CA ASP A 282 -29.10 15.58 -34.44
C ASP A 282 -29.38 14.07 -34.26
N TRP A 283 -30.61 13.63 -34.53
CA TRP A 283 -30.98 12.21 -34.52
C TRP A 283 -30.15 11.38 -35.51
N SER A 284 -29.92 11.90 -36.71
CA SER A 284 -29.09 11.23 -37.73
C SER A 284 -27.62 11.07 -37.30
N ARG A 285 -27.07 12.03 -36.54
CA ARG A 285 -25.72 11.92 -35.95
C ARG A 285 -25.68 10.93 -34.79
N ILE A 286 -26.71 10.93 -33.95
CA ILE A 286 -26.86 9.99 -32.83
C ILE A 286 -26.95 8.54 -33.34
N SER A 287 -27.85 8.26 -34.30
CA SER A 287 -28.04 6.91 -34.83
C SER A 287 -26.76 6.34 -35.45
N ARG A 288 -25.97 7.16 -36.16
CA ARG A 288 -24.67 6.74 -36.69
C ARG A 288 -23.67 6.39 -35.58
N SER A 289 -23.65 7.18 -34.51
CA SER A 289 -22.72 7.00 -33.39
C SER A 289 -23.09 5.78 -32.53
N LEU A 290 -24.38 5.47 -32.40
CA LEU A 290 -24.87 4.28 -31.70
C LEU A 290 -24.35 2.97 -32.30
N GLY A 291 -24.20 2.90 -33.63
CA GLY A 291 -23.64 1.72 -34.28
C GLY A 291 -22.21 1.43 -33.83
N HIS A 292 -21.33 2.43 -33.87
CA HIS A 292 -19.93 2.28 -33.45
C HIS A 292 -19.78 2.12 -31.93
N LEU A 293 -20.56 2.85 -31.13
CA LEU A 293 -20.51 2.74 -29.66
C LEU A 293 -21.10 1.43 -29.15
N GLY A 294 -22.06 0.83 -29.86
CA GLY A 294 -22.69 -0.43 -29.46
C GLY A 294 -21.76 -1.63 -29.51
N GLU A 295 -20.69 -1.56 -30.32
CA GLU A 295 -19.65 -2.59 -30.41
C GLU A 295 -18.48 -2.33 -29.46
N ALA A 296 -18.36 -1.13 -28.90
CA ALA A 296 -17.25 -0.74 -28.04
C ALA A 296 -17.34 -1.45 -26.66
N PRO A 297 -16.27 -2.11 -26.18
CA PRO A 297 -16.30 -2.89 -24.94
C PRO A 297 -16.20 -2.00 -23.69
N ILE A 298 -17.21 -1.14 -23.46
CA ILE A 298 -17.32 -0.27 -22.29
C ILE A 298 -18.30 -0.88 -21.29
N TYR A 299 -17.85 -1.08 -20.04
CA TYR A 299 -18.63 -1.62 -18.95
C TYR A 299 -18.74 -0.57 -17.83
N ILE A 300 -19.97 -0.28 -17.38
CA ILE A 300 -20.23 0.76 -16.38
C ILE A 300 -20.86 0.12 -15.13
N ASP A 301 -20.37 0.53 -13.97
CA ASP A 301 -20.92 0.19 -12.66
C ASP A 301 -21.20 1.49 -11.90
N ASP A 302 -22.47 1.77 -11.60
CA ASP A 302 -22.89 3.00 -10.94
C ASP A 302 -23.32 2.79 -9.47
N ASN A 303 -22.79 1.75 -8.82
CA ASN A 303 -23.04 1.55 -7.40
C ASN A 303 -22.37 2.65 -6.55
N ALA A 304 -23.18 3.41 -5.82
CA ALA A 304 -22.76 4.57 -5.03
C ALA A 304 -21.81 4.24 -3.86
N SER A 305 -21.86 3.01 -3.34
CA SER A 305 -21.04 2.56 -2.22
C SER A 305 -20.23 1.34 -2.63
N VAL A 306 -19.09 1.58 -3.30
CA VAL A 306 -18.19 0.53 -3.79
C VAL A 306 -16.88 0.56 -2.99
N THR A 307 -16.42 -0.62 -2.57
CA THR A 307 -15.11 -0.79 -1.93
C THR A 307 -14.03 -1.12 -2.95
N VAL A 308 -12.75 -1.03 -2.57
CA VAL A 308 -11.65 -1.51 -3.44
C VAL A 308 -11.78 -3.01 -3.75
N LEU A 309 -12.30 -3.80 -2.79
CA LEU A 309 -12.50 -5.23 -2.95
C LEU A 309 -13.54 -5.53 -4.03
N ASP A 310 -14.65 -4.79 -4.05
CA ASP A 310 -15.70 -4.90 -5.06
C ASP A 310 -15.16 -4.56 -6.45
N ILE A 311 -14.41 -3.45 -6.56
CA ILE A 311 -13.76 -3.03 -7.81
C ILE A 311 -12.86 -4.16 -8.31
N ARG A 312 -12.01 -4.71 -7.42
CA ARG A 312 -11.09 -5.80 -7.73
C ARG A 312 -11.83 -7.05 -8.22
N ALA A 313 -12.88 -7.47 -7.53
CA ALA A 313 -13.66 -8.66 -7.88
C ALA A 313 -14.36 -8.51 -9.24
N LYS A 314 -14.90 -7.32 -9.55
CA LYS A 314 -15.54 -7.03 -10.84
C LYS A 314 -14.50 -6.94 -11.97
N ALA A 315 -13.39 -6.25 -11.74
CA ALA A 315 -12.31 -6.11 -12.72
C ALA A 315 -11.66 -7.47 -13.08
N ARG A 316 -11.40 -8.34 -12.09
CA ARG A 316 -10.92 -9.71 -12.31
C ARG A 316 -11.88 -10.53 -13.15
N ARG A 317 -13.17 -10.53 -12.80
CA ARG A 317 -14.21 -11.27 -13.53
C ARG A 317 -14.31 -10.81 -14.98
N LEU A 318 -14.28 -9.49 -15.19
CA LEU A 318 -14.31 -8.94 -16.54
C LEU A 318 -13.06 -9.34 -17.34
N LYS A 319 -11.85 -9.11 -16.80
CA LYS A 319 -10.59 -9.49 -17.47
C LYS A 319 -10.56 -10.97 -17.86
N ALA A 320 -11.08 -11.85 -17.00
CA ALA A 320 -11.19 -13.28 -17.30
C ALA A 320 -12.21 -13.59 -18.40
N ALA A 321 -13.35 -12.88 -18.43
CA ALA A 321 -14.40 -13.10 -19.42
C ALA A 321 -14.04 -12.55 -20.81
N THR A 322 -13.32 -11.44 -20.89
CA THR A 322 -12.95 -10.76 -22.14
C THR A 322 -11.54 -11.12 -22.64
N GLY A 323 -10.76 -11.88 -21.86
CA GLY A 323 -9.37 -12.24 -22.19
C GLY A 323 -8.36 -11.10 -22.00
N GLY A 324 -8.79 -9.94 -21.49
CA GLY A 324 -7.96 -8.76 -21.29
C GLY A 324 -8.76 -7.57 -20.78
N LEU A 325 -8.05 -6.56 -20.27
CA LEU A 325 -8.63 -5.30 -19.79
C LEU A 325 -7.67 -4.17 -20.17
N GLY A 326 -8.18 -3.07 -20.72
CA GLY A 326 -7.38 -1.95 -21.21
C GLY A 326 -7.26 -0.80 -20.21
N LEU A 327 -8.33 -0.51 -19.47
CA LEU A 327 -8.38 0.61 -18.53
C LEU A 327 -9.44 0.37 -17.46
N VAL A 328 -9.14 0.75 -16.23
CA VAL A 328 -10.13 0.90 -15.15
C VAL A 328 -10.24 2.38 -14.80
N VAL A 329 -11.46 2.92 -14.78
CA VAL A 329 -11.75 4.30 -14.39
C VAL A 329 -12.57 4.30 -13.10
N VAL A 330 -12.22 5.14 -12.13
CA VAL A 330 -12.94 5.28 -10.86
C VAL A 330 -13.29 6.75 -10.63
N ASP A 331 -14.58 7.10 -10.72
CA ASP A 331 -15.13 8.47 -10.57
C ASP A 331 -16.09 8.59 -9.38
N TYR A 332 -15.71 9.12 -8.22
CA TYR A 332 -14.41 9.64 -7.80
C TYR A 332 -14.00 9.08 -6.43
N LEU A 333 -12.68 9.05 -6.18
CA LEU A 333 -12.05 8.37 -5.03
C LEU A 333 -12.71 8.70 -3.69
N GLN A 334 -13.01 9.98 -3.43
CA GLN A 334 -13.56 10.41 -2.15
C GLN A 334 -15.06 10.15 -1.98
N LEU A 335 -15.69 9.29 -2.79
CA LEU A 335 -16.99 8.70 -2.50
C LEU A 335 -16.91 7.21 -2.14
N MET A 336 -15.75 6.57 -2.32
CA MET A 336 -15.56 5.18 -1.92
C MET A 336 -15.64 5.01 -0.40
N SER A 337 -16.03 3.82 0.03
CA SER A 337 -16.00 3.43 1.44
C SER A 337 -14.79 2.52 1.69
N GLY A 338 -14.02 2.81 2.73
CA GLY A 338 -13.02 1.90 3.27
C GLY A 338 -13.72 0.77 4.02
N GLY A 339 -13.22 -0.45 3.87
CA GLY A 339 -13.81 -1.64 4.51
C GLY A 339 -13.70 -1.65 6.05
N PHE A 340 -12.96 -0.72 6.64
CA PHE A 340 -12.85 -0.56 8.09
C PHE A 340 -13.48 0.76 8.54
N ARG A 341 -14.06 0.80 9.75
CA ARG A 341 -14.41 2.06 10.44
C ARG A 341 -13.13 2.85 10.70
N SER A 342 -12.64 3.56 9.70
CA SER A 342 -11.54 4.49 9.82
C SER A 342 -12.06 5.79 10.43
N GLU A 343 -11.48 6.23 11.54
CA GLU A 343 -11.90 7.44 12.26
C GLU A 343 -11.62 8.74 11.46
N SER A 344 -10.87 8.66 10.34
CA SER A 344 -10.52 9.81 9.49
C SER A 344 -10.66 9.50 8.00
N ARG A 345 -11.48 10.29 7.29
CA ARG A 345 -11.73 10.20 5.84
C ARG A 345 -10.47 10.17 4.98
N GLN A 346 -9.34 10.68 5.46
CA GLN A 346 -8.09 10.66 4.69
C GLN A 346 -7.27 9.39 4.89
N VAL A 347 -7.32 8.74 6.05
CA VAL A 347 -6.72 7.40 6.20
C VAL A 347 -7.43 6.44 5.25
N GLU A 348 -8.75 6.56 5.18
CA GLU A 348 -9.59 5.85 4.21
C GLU A 348 -9.16 6.11 2.75
N VAL A 349 -8.94 7.37 2.36
CA VAL A 349 -8.48 7.71 1.00
C VAL A 349 -7.06 7.20 0.71
N SER A 350 -6.15 7.21 1.69
CA SER A 350 -4.82 6.59 1.56
C SER A 350 -4.92 5.07 1.33
N GLU A 351 -5.75 4.38 2.11
CA GLU A 351 -5.97 2.95 1.96
C GLU A 351 -6.59 2.61 0.60
N ILE A 352 -7.55 3.43 0.15
CA ILE A 352 -8.15 3.31 -1.18
C ILE A 352 -7.09 3.47 -2.27
N SER A 353 -6.27 4.52 -2.20
CA SER A 353 -5.20 4.80 -3.16
C SER A 353 -4.20 3.63 -3.24
N ARG A 354 -3.71 3.15 -2.11
CA ARG A 354 -2.84 1.97 -2.04
C ARG A 354 -3.50 0.72 -2.62
N GLY A 355 -4.77 0.49 -2.26
CA GLY A 355 -5.54 -0.64 -2.77
C GLY A 355 -5.71 -0.61 -4.29
N LEU A 356 -5.96 0.56 -4.87
CA LEU A 356 -6.04 0.75 -6.32
C LEU A 356 -4.68 0.59 -7.02
N LYS A 357 -3.57 0.99 -6.37
CA LYS A 357 -2.22 0.71 -6.89
C LYS A 357 -1.90 -0.77 -6.91
N LEU A 358 -2.27 -1.50 -5.86
CA LEU A 358 -2.12 -2.96 -5.81
C LEU A 358 -2.98 -3.63 -6.89
N LEU A 359 -4.22 -3.19 -7.06
CA LEU A 359 -5.11 -3.63 -8.15
C LEU A 359 -4.47 -3.41 -9.53
N ALA A 360 -3.91 -2.23 -9.79
CA ALA A 360 -3.27 -1.91 -11.05
C ALA A 360 -2.14 -2.90 -11.37
N ARG A 361 -1.27 -3.17 -10.39
CA ARG A 361 -0.15 -4.11 -10.54
C ARG A 361 -0.62 -5.54 -10.73
N GLU A 362 -1.59 -5.97 -9.95
CA GLU A 362 -2.14 -7.32 -9.99
C GLU A 362 -2.81 -7.62 -11.34
N LEU A 363 -3.55 -6.65 -11.88
CA LEU A 363 -4.22 -6.79 -13.17
C LEU A 363 -3.35 -6.38 -14.35
N GLU A 364 -2.17 -5.83 -14.15
CA GLU A 364 -1.31 -5.26 -15.20
C GLU A 364 -2.06 -4.27 -16.11
N VAL A 365 -2.92 -3.44 -15.51
CA VAL A 365 -3.84 -2.53 -16.21
C VAL A 365 -3.68 -1.12 -15.63
N PRO A 366 -3.70 -0.06 -16.46
CA PRO A 366 -3.75 1.31 -15.95
C PRO A 366 -5.05 1.56 -15.18
N VAL A 367 -4.94 2.15 -13.99
CA VAL A 367 -6.09 2.58 -13.18
C VAL A 367 -6.13 4.11 -13.15
N LEU A 368 -7.17 4.69 -13.77
CA LEU A 368 -7.44 6.12 -13.80
C LEU A 368 -8.42 6.50 -12.69
N ALA A 369 -7.89 7.10 -11.63
CA ALA A 369 -8.63 7.50 -10.46
C ALA A 369 -8.88 9.01 -10.45
N LEU A 370 -10.15 9.38 -10.36
CA LEU A 370 -10.59 10.75 -10.36
C LEU A 370 -10.61 11.27 -8.91
N SER A 371 -9.96 12.41 -8.62
CA SER A 371 -9.98 13.09 -7.31
C SER A 371 -10.48 14.54 -7.36
N GLN A 372 -11.36 14.94 -6.43
CA GLN A 372 -11.77 16.34 -6.30
C GLN A 372 -10.74 17.15 -5.51
N LEU A 373 -10.44 18.38 -5.93
CA LEU A 373 -9.48 19.27 -5.25
C LEU A 373 -10.12 20.11 -4.14
N SER A 374 -9.29 20.50 -3.16
CA SER A 374 -9.70 21.37 -2.06
C SER A 374 -10.22 22.73 -2.53
N ARG A 375 -11.12 23.35 -1.74
CA ARG A 375 -11.64 24.70 -2.05
C ARG A 375 -10.61 25.81 -1.79
N GLY A 376 -9.55 25.54 -1.03
CA GLY A 376 -8.51 26.53 -0.68
C GLY A 376 -7.76 27.09 -1.90
N LEU A 377 -7.71 26.33 -3.00
CA LEU A 377 -7.21 26.79 -4.30
C LEU A 377 -7.88 28.08 -4.77
N GLU A 378 -9.17 28.29 -4.46
CA GLU A 378 -9.92 29.48 -4.84
C GLU A 378 -9.53 30.73 -4.05
N MET A 379 -8.68 30.62 -3.03
CA MET A 379 -8.17 31.79 -2.28
C MET A 379 -6.81 32.27 -2.80
N ARG A 380 -6.08 31.45 -3.57
CA ARG A 380 -4.76 31.81 -4.11
C ARG A 380 -4.87 32.83 -5.26
N GLN A 381 -3.84 33.65 -5.47
CA GLN A 381 -3.82 34.51 -6.65
C GLN A 381 -3.69 33.67 -7.93
N ASP A 382 -2.77 32.71 -7.94
CA ASP A 382 -2.69 31.69 -8.98
C ASP A 382 -3.61 30.51 -8.64
N LYS A 383 -4.60 30.27 -9.51
CA LYS A 383 -5.59 29.21 -9.39
C LYS A 383 -5.12 27.89 -10.01
N ARG A 384 -3.91 27.82 -10.57
CA ARG A 384 -3.38 26.56 -11.09
C ARG A 384 -3.19 25.55 -9.95
N PRO A 385 -3.74 24.33 -10.08
CA PRO A 385 -3.54 23.28 -9.11
C PRO A 385 -2.08 22.80 -9.04
N ALA A 386 -1.66 22.46 -7.84
CA ALA A 386 -0.40 21.83 -7.51
C ALA A 386 -0.67 20.56 -6.67
N LEU A 387 0.35 19.74 -6.44
CA LEU A 387 0.24 18.52 -5.63
C LEU A 387 -0.38 18.78 -4.25
N ALA A 388 -0.07 19.94 -3.66
CA ALA A 388 -0.64 20.40 -2.41
C ALA A 388 -2.18 20.56 -2.41
N ASP A 389 -2.86 20.62 -3.56
CA ASP A 389 -4.31 20.76 -3.64
C ASP A 389 -5.06 19.42 -3.70
N LEU A 390 -4.37 18.33 -4.05
CA LEU A 390 -4.85 16.95 -3.80
C LEU A 390 -4.76 16.59 -2.34
N ARG A 391 -3.76 17.18 -1.67
CA ARG A 391 -3.59 17.05 -0.25
C ARG A 391 -4.71 17.80 0.43
N GLU A 392 -5.64 17.04 0.97
CA GLU A 392 -6.27 17.49 2.19
C GLU A 392 -5.36 17.24 3.42
N SER A 393 -4.15 16.69 3.25
CA SER A 393 -3.16 16.45 4.30
C SER A 393 -2.28 17.68 4.56
N GLY A 394 -2.08 18.03 5.83
CA GLY A 394 -1.24 19.17 6.15
C GLY A 394 0.26 18.88 6.08
N CYS A 395 1.04 19.94 6.22
CA CYS A 395 2.51 19.91 6.26
C CYS A 395 3.00 20.50 7.58
N ILE A 396 4.22 20.16 7.97
CA ILE A 396 4.89 20.77 9.13
C ILE A 396 5.92 21.81 8.68
N ALA A 397 6.22 22.78 9.54
CA ALA A 397 7.21 23.80 9.26
C ALA A 397 8.63 23.20 9.16
N GLY A 398 9.49 23.84 8.37
CA GLY A 398 10.88 23.44 8.17
C GLY A 398 11.74 23.40 9.42
N SER A 399 11.34 24.15 10.45
CA SER A 399 11.95 24.19 11.77
C SER A 399 11.62 22.98 12.65
N SER A 400 10.59 22.21 12.30
CA SER A 400 10.15 21.04 13.07
C SER A 400 11.23 19.95 13.07
N LYS A 401 11.58 19.47 14.26
CA LYS A 401 12.63 18.49 14.54
C LYS A 401 12.07 17.07 14.51
N VAL A 402 12.45 16.31 13.51
CA VAL A 402 12.08 14.90 13.31
C VAL A 402 12.96 14.03 14.19
N CYS A 403 12.35 13.06 14.88
CA CYS A 403 13.08 12.07 15.68
C CYS A 403 13.58 10.93 14.78
N LEU A 404 14.90 10.78 14.72
CA LEU A 404 15.55 9.66 14.05
C LEU A 404 15.49 8.41 14.93
N ALA A 405 15.59 7.23 14.31
CA ALA A 405 15.55 5.96 15.04
C ALA A 405 16.74 5.74 16.00
N ASN A 406 17.84 6.48 15.81
CA ASN A 406 19.00 6.47 16.71
C ASN A 406 18.83 7.38 17.95
N GLY A 407 17.66 8.02 18.11
CA GLY A 407 17.37 8.93 19.22
C GLY A 407 17.80 10.39 18.99
N GLU A 408 18.49 10.68 17.88
CA GLU A 408 18.82 12.05 17.51
C GLU A 408 17.61 12.79 16.92
N THR A 409 17.67 14.12 16.91
CA THR A 409 16.65 14.95 16.26
C THR A 409 17.26 15.86 15.22
N ILE A 410 16.58 16.00 14.08
CA ILE A 410 17.03 16.82 12.95
C ILE A 410 15.87 17.65 12.43
N SER A 411 16.10 18.93 12.08
CA SER A 411 15.03 19.71 11.45
C SER A 411 14.66 19.12 10.10
N ILE A 412 13.36 19.05 9.78
CA ILE A 412 12.88 18.48 8.52
C ILE A 412 13.47 19.19 7.30
N GLY A 413 13.74 20.50 7.39
CA GLY A 413 14.41 21.24 6.33
C GLY A 413 15.91 20.91 6.16
N ALA A 414 16.59 20.45 7.21
CA ALA A 414 17.94 19.92 7.10
C ALA A 414 17.93 18.45 6.63
N LEU A 415 16.96 17.67 7.12
CA LEU A 415 16.74 16.31 6.67
C LEU A 415 16.50 16.24 5.16
N GLU A 416 15.72 17.16 4.60
CA GLU A 416 15.48 17.28 3.14
C GLU A 416 16.76 17.49 2.31
N ARG A 417 17.83 18.04 2.89
CA ARG A 417 19.11 18.23 2.19
C ARG A 417 20.08 17.07 2.35
N LEU A 418 19.86 16.23 3.35
CA LEU A 418 20.79 15.18 3.77
C LEU A 418 20.26 13.76 3.51
N TRP A 419 18.95 13.59 3.40
CA TRP A 419 18.35 12.29 3.09
C TRP A 419 18.83 11.81 1.71
N GLY A 420 19.08 10.50 1.59
CA GLY A 420 19.65 9.88 0.38
C GLY A 420 21.15 9.59 0.43
N LEU A 421 21.86 10.01 1.50
CA LEU A 421 23.26 9.62 1.77
C LEU A 421 23.38 8.27 2.52
N GLY A 422 22.27 7.55 2.74
CA GLY A 422 22.20 6.25 3.41
C GLY A 422 20.76 5.84 3.78
N GLU A 423 20.60 4.69 4.46
CA GLU A 423 19.31 4.26 5.02
C GLU A 423 18.92 5.10 6.24
N THR A 424 18.27 6.23 6.01
CA THR A 424 17.72 7.04 7.11
C THR A 424 16.44 6.42 7.65
N LYS A 425 16.38 6.19 8.96
CA LYS A 425 15.20 5.67 9.67
C LYS A 425 14.72 6.68 10.70
N VAL A 426 13.41 6.83 10.80
CA VAL A 426 12.74 7.72 11.76
C VAL A 426 11.94 6.90 12.76
N LEU A 427 11.65 7.52 13.90
CA LEU A 427 10.73 6.96 14.88
C LEU A 427 9.30 7.21 14.42
N SER A 428 8.47 6.17 14.47
CA SER A 428 7.07 6.19 14.05
C SER A 428 6.22 5.26 14.92
N MET A 429 4.91 5.29 14.78
CA MET A 429 3.96 4.49 15.55
C MET A 429 3.30 3.41 14.68
N ASN A 430 3.27 2.16 15.13
CA ASN A 430 2.54 1.08 14.44
C ASN A 430 1.02 1.14 14.73
N SER A 431 0.23 0.21 14.18
CA SER A 431 -1.23 0.15 14.39
C SER A 431 -1.64 -0.16 15.83
N ASN A 432 -0.76 -0.76 16.62
CA ASN A 432 -1.00 -1.12 18.02
C ASN A 432 -0.67 0.03 18.98
N GLY A 433 -0.10 1.13 18.46
CA GLY A 433 0.35 2.27 19.27
C GLY A 433 1.80 2.16 19.75
N ASP A 434 2.53 1.12 19.36
CA ASP A 434 3.94 0.96 19.73
C ASP A 434 4.85 1.80 18.83
N LEU A 435 5.95 2.27 19.40
CA LEU A 435 6.97 2.97 18.63
C LEU A 435 7.86 1.97 17.89
N VAL A 436 8.12 2.26 16.62
CA VAL A 436 8.91 1.41 15.72
C VAL A 436 9.85 2.26 14.87
N SER A 437 11.01 1.70 14.57
CA SER A 437 11.96 2.25 13.60
C SER A 437 11.45 1.99 12.18
N SER A 438 11.22 3.06 11.42
CA SER A 438 10.72 2.96 10.05
C SER A 438 11.62 3.71 9.07
N PRO A 439 11.94 3.11 7.91
CA PRO A 439 12.70 3.81 6.87
C PRO A 439 11.88 4.97 6.29
N ILE A 440 12.55 6.10 6.03
CA ILE A 440 11.99 7.15 5.19
C ILE A 440 12.25 6.81 3.73
N SER A 441 11.26 7.03 2.86
CA SER A 441 11.46 6.86 1.41
C SER A 441 11.58 8.18 0.67
N ASP A 442 11.18 9.30 1.30
CA ASP A 442 11.13 10.61 0.66
C ASP A 442 10.96 11.73 1.69
N VAL A 443 11.62 12.88 1.47
CA VAL A 443 11.46 14.12 2.26
C VAL A 443 11.46 15.28 1.29
N ARG A 444 10.43 16.14 1.34
CA ARG A 444 10.24 17.18 0.31
C ARG A 444 9.82 18.53 0.84
N PHE A 445 10.42 19.57 0.26
CA PHE A 445 9.92 20.93 0.38
C PHE A 445 8.54 21.04 -0.28
N SER A 446 7.54 21.46 0.51
CA SER A 446 6.13 21.56 0.12
C SER A 446 5.69 23.01 -0.16
N GLY A 447 6.64 23.96 -0.22
CA GLY A 447 6.38 25.37 -0.46
C GLY A 447 6.21 26.20 0.81
N PHE A 448 5.97 27.50 0.63
CA PHE A 448 5.65 28.42 1.72
C PHE A 448 4.15 28.43 1.98
N LYS A 449 3.72 28.10 3.19
CA LYS A 449 2.29 28.01 3.58
C LYS A 449 2.05 28.72 4.90
N GLU A 450 0.82 29.15 5.14
CA GLU A 450 0.43 29.62 6.46
C GLU A 450 0.44 28.46 7.46
N THR A 451 1.17 28.66 8.54
CA THR A 451 1.31 27.69 9.63
C THR A 451 0.70 28.23 10.91
N THR A 452 0.19 27.33 11.72
CA THR A 452 -0.35 27.57 13.05
C THR A 452 0.47 26.75 14.03
N ARG A 453 0.92 27.39 15.11
CA ARG A 453 1.57 26.74 16.22
C ARG A 453 0.55 26.05 17.10
N LEU A 454 0.65 24.73 17.23
CA LEU A 454 -0.01 23.95 18.26
C LEU A 454 0.89 23.92 19.50
N GLU A 455 0.40 24.38 20.65
CA GLU A 455 1.10 24.33 21.94
C GLU A 455 0.40 23.34 22.88
N LEU A 456 1.18 22.48 23.54
CA LEU A 456 0.71 21.48 24.51
C LEU A 456 1.06 21.91 25.94
N LEU A 457 0.45 21.23 26.92
CA LEU A 457 0.58 21.59 28.34
C LEU A 457 2.03 21.59 28.87
N SER A 458 2.88 20.70 28.36
CA SER A 458 4.31 20.65 28.74
C SER A 458 5.13 21.82 28.19
N GLY A 459 4.57 22.65 27.31
CA GLY A 459 5.30 23.67 26.54
C GLY A 459 5.87 23.14 25.23
N ARG A 460 5.68 21.85 24.90
CA ARG A 460 5.94 21.32 23.56
C ARG A 460 5.07 22.05 22.54
N TYR A 461 5.63 22.26 21.36
CA TYR A 461 4.90 22.88 20.27
C TYR A 461 5.35 22.36 18.92
N ILE A 462 4.47 22.50 17.94
CA ILE A 462 4.78 22.24 16.55
C ILE A 462 4.04 23.20 15.63
N ASP A 463 4.76 23.71 14.64
CA ASP A 463 4.21 24.62 13.64
C ASP A 463 3.80 23.79 12.44
N ALA A 464 2.51 23.82 12.09
CA ALA A 464 1.97 23.02 11.00
C ALA A 464 0.81 23.74 10.31
N THR A 465 0.46 23.33 9.09
CA THR A 465 -0.72 23.87 8.41
C THR A 465 -2.00 23.41 9.13
N LEU A 466 -3.08 24.17 9.01
CA LEU A 466 -4.34 23.89 9.72
C LEU A 466 -4.88 22.47 9.47
N ASN A 467 -4.69 21.92 8.27
CA ASN A 467 -5.09 20.58 7.87
C ASN A 467 -4.11 19.47 8.30
N HIS A 468 -3.01 19.80 8.97
CA HIS A 468 -2.05 18.81 9.47
C HIS A 468 -2.68 18.06 10.64
N ARG A 469 -2.43 16.74 10.70
CA ARG A 469 -3.06 15.87 11.70
C ARG A 469 -2.15 15.51 12.85
N PHE A 470 -2.80 15.32 13.99
CA PHE A 470 -2.21 14.90 15.24
C PHE A 470 -3.01 13.71 15.78
N PHE A 471 -2.30 12.72 16.31
CA PHE A 471 -2.95 11.56 16.90
C PHE A 471 -3.50 11.92 18.28
N THR A 472 -4.77 11.64 18.54
CA THR A 472 -5.45 11.92 19.82
C THR A 472 -6.03 10.63 20.39
N ARG A 473 -6.54 10.66 21.64
CA ARG A 473 -7.22 9.49 22.23
C ARG A 473 -8.46 9.02 21.47
N ARG A 474 -8.99 9.86 20.57
CA ARG A 474 -10.14 9.56 19.72
C ARG A 474 -9.73 9.50 18.24
N GLY A 475 -8.47 9.13 18.00
CA GLY A 475 -7.88 9.03 16.67
C GLY A 475 -7.29 10.32 16.13
N TRP A 476 -7.08 10.34 14.82
CA TRP A 476 -6.42 11.44 14.14
C TRP A 476 -7.33 12.65 13.91
N LYS A 477 -6.96 13.80 14.47
CA LYS A 477 -7.65 15.08 14.27
C LYS A 477 -6.79 16.09 13.53
N MET A 478 -7.41 16.95 12.72
CA MET A 478 -6.71 18.08 12.11
C MET A 478 -6.48 19.20 13.13
N LEU A 479 -5.43 19.98 12.94
CA LEU A 479 -5.07 21.07 13.84
C LEU A 479 -6.22 22.08 14.04
N TRP A 480 -6.98 22.41 13.00
CA TRP A 480 -8.14 23.32 13.13
C TRP A 480 -9.33 22.73 13.91
N GLN A 481 -9.36 21.42 14.14
CA GLN A 481 -10.40 20.73 14.90
C GLN A 481 -10.02 20.54 16.38
N LEU A 482 -8.74 20.73 16.72
CA LEU A 482 -8.26 20.59 18.09
C LEU A 482 -8.75 21.76 18.95
N ASN A 483 -9.18 21.43 20.16
CA ASN A 483 -9.57 22.39 21.20
C ASN A 483 -8.89 22.04 22.52
N ASP A 484 -9.12 22.84 23.55
CA ASP A 484 -8.51 22.70 24.88
C ASP A 484 -8.90 21.42 25.65
N GLN A 485 -9.90 20.67 25.17
CA GLN A 485 -10.30 19.37 25.72
C GLN A 485 -9.64 18.19 25.01
N ASP A 486 -8.93 18.42 23.89
CA ASP A 486 -8.26 17.37 23.15
C ASP A 486 -6.84 17.13 23.69
N GLU A 487 -6.44 15.87 23.74
CA GLU A 487 -5.08 15.45 24.12
C GLU A 487 -4.40 14.82 22.90
N VAL A 488 -3.19 15.27 22.61
CA VAL A 488 -2.37 14.80 21.48
C VAL A 488 -1.32 13.82 21.99
N ALA A 489 -1.05 12.77 21.20
CA ALA A 489 -0.04 11.78 21.50
C ALA A 489 1.37 12.36 21.31
N VAL A 490 2.20 12.12 22.32
CA VAL A 490 3.54 12.66 22.41
C VAL A 490 4.54 11.59 22.88
N TYR A 491 5.77 11.74 22.43
CA TYR A 491 6.91 10.91 22.80
C TYR A 491 7.47 11.34 24.18
N PRO A 492 7.45 10.51 25.23
CA PRO A 492 7.84 10.91 26.57
C PRO A 492 9.36 11.16 26.68
N THR A 493 9.77 12.34 27.18
CA THR A 493 11.21 12.68 27.36
C THR A 493 11.75 12.34 28.75
N THR A 494 11.00 11.63 29.61
CA THR A 494 11.38 11.46 31.03
C THR A 494 12.18 10.18 31.28
N ARG A 495 13.52 10.27 31.22
CA ARG A 495 14.40 9.61 32.20
C ARG A 495 15.05 10.69 33.07
N GLN A 496 14.24 11.33 33.93
CA GLN A 496 14.76 12.08 35.07
C GLN A 496 14.83 11.13 36.28
N SER A 497 16.04 10.97 36.81
CA SER A 497 16.36 10.59 38.19
C SER A 497 15.20 10.07 39.04
N THR A 498 15.01 8.76 39.09
CA THR A 498 14.30 8.13 40.20
C THR A 498 15.17 8.28 41.45
N GLN A 499 15.00 9.38 42.20
CA GLN A 499 15.25 9.35 43.63
C GLN A 499 14.35 8.28 44.22
N ALA A 500 14.90 7.08 44.44
CA ALA A 500 14.25 6.07 45.23
C ALA A 500 14.02 6.66 46.64
N ARG A 501 12.78 7.09 46.93
CA ARG A 501 12.36 7.33 48.31
C ARG A 501 12.31 5.97 49.00
N GLY A 502 13.44 5.59 49.60
CA GLY A 502 13.52 4.48 50.53
C GLY A 502 12.57 4.71 51.70
N ARG A 503 11.82 3.66 52.05
CA ARG A 503 11.22 3.53 53.38
C ARG A 503 12.35 3.56 54.42
N GLN A 504 12.12 4.34 55.47
CA GLN A 504 13.03 4.52 56.60
C GLN A 504 13.62 3.21 57.12
N GLY A 505 14.96 3.19 57.21
CA GLY A 505 15.77 2.27 57.98
C GLY A 505 17.15 2.91 58.15
N ASP A 506 17.57 3.05 59.39
CA ASP A 506 18.74 3.83 59.86
C ASP A 506 20.11 3.41 59.28
N HIS A 507 21.04 4.39 59.33
CA HIS A 507 22.51 4.30 59.24
C HIS A 507 23.21 4.47 57.87
N GLN A 508 23.48 5.73 57.54
CA GLN A 508 24.79 6.35 57.28
C GLN A 508 25.81 5.66 56.34
N GLY A 509 25.86 6.18 55.09
CA GLY A 509 27.06 6.22 54.23
C GLY A 509 26.99 5.36 52.97
N ASP A 510 26.36 5.84 51.89
CA ASP A 510 26.31 5.11 50.61
C ASP A 510 26.93 5.92 49.45
N MET A 511 27.89 5.30 48.76
CA MET A 511 28.63 5.86 47.64
C MET A 511 27.82 5.74 46.34
N THR A 512 27.58 6.86 45.66
CA THR A 512 26.90 6.87 44.36
C THR A 512 27.90 6.59 43.23
N ARG A 513 27.75 5.49 42.49
CA ARG A 513 28.49 5.20 41.25
C ARG A 513 27.78 5.87 40.07
N THR A 514 28.48 6.67 39.28
CA THR A 514 27.97 7.26 38.04
C THR A 514 28.92 6.93 36.90
N VAL A 515 28.40 6.35 35.81
CA VAL A 515 29.18 5.99 34.62
C VAL A 515 28.97 7.09 33.58
N TYR A 516 30.06 7.64 33.04
CA TYR A 516 30.03 8.59 31.92
C TYR A 516 30.67 7.93 30.70
N SER A 517 30.08 8.11 29.52
CA SER A 517 30.78 7.96 28.24
C SER A 517 31.28 9.34 27.80
N TYR A 518 32.52 9.41 27.33
CA TYR A 518 33.05 10.63 26.71
C TYR A 518 33.83 10.25 25.44
N VAL A 519 33.76 11.11 24.42
CA VAL A 519 34.58 11.06 23.21
C VAL A 519 35.70 12.07 23.41
N ALA A 520 36.94 11.61 23.60
CA ALA A 520 38.09 12.50 23.68
C ALA A 520 38.36 13.12 22.30
N ASP A 521 38.27 14.45 22.21
CA ASP A 521 38.63 15.22 21.02
C ASP A 521 40.09 15.67 21.17
N ASP A 522 41.04 14.87 20.67
CA ASP A 522 42.45 15.25 20.68
C ASP A 522 42.76 16.12 19.46
N SER A 523 42.75 17.43 19.71
CA SER A 523 43.34 18.43 18.82
C SER A 523 44.86 18.30 18.79
N GLN A 524 45.38 17.25 18.12
CA GLN A 524 46.60 17.21 17.30
C GLN A 524 47.01 15.75 16.98
N GLY A 525 46.66 15.30 15.76
CA GLY A 525 47.41 14.27 15.02
C GLY A 525 46.79 12.86 14.89
N GLY A 526 46.27 12.55 13.69
CA GLY A 526 46.13 11.18 13.13
C GLY A 526 45.00 10.28 13.69
N PRO A 527 44.41 9.36 12.90
CA PRO A 527 43.21 8.65 13.29
C PRO A 527 43.53 7.38 14.07
N THR A 528 43.16 7.32 15.35
CA THR A 528 42.96 6.06 16.06
C THR A 528 41.73 6.16 16.96
N SER A 529 40.65 5.49 16.54
CA SER A 529 39.42 5.31 17.30
C SER A 529 39.59 4.23 18.37
N ARG A 530 39.77 4.63 19.64
CA ARG A 530 39.44 3.79 20.81
C ARG A 530 38.96 4.69 21.95
N GLY A 531 37.64 4.86 22.06
CA GLY A 531 37.03 5.42 23.26
C GLY A 531 36.96 4.34 24.35
N GLY A 532 37.61 4.56 25.49
CA GLY A 532 37.48 3.71 26.68
C GLY A 532 36.46 4.29 27.67
N LEU A 533 35.78 3.41 28.42
CA LEU A 533 34.87 3.77 29.50
C LEU A 533 35.67 4.08 30.78
N ALA A 534 35.45 5.25 31.42
CA ALA A 534 36.01 5.56 32.72
C ALA A 534 34.89 5.72 33.77
N VAL A 535 34.98 4.96 34.87
CA VAL A 535 34.06 5.07 36.01
C VAL A 535 34.66 6.04 37.03
N LEU A 536 34.05 7.21 37.21
CA LEU A 536 34.46 8.18 38.24
C LEU A 536 33.62 7.98 39.51
N LEU A 537 34.28 7.61 40.60
CA LEU A 537 33.71 7.59 41.94
C LEU A 537 33.90 8.97 42.57
N ARG A 538 32.81 9.67 42.92
CA ARG A 538 32.89 10.97 43.58
C ARG A 538 32.83 10.78 45.10
N SER A 539 33.98 10.91 45.77
CA SER A 539 34.04 11.33 47.17
C SER A 539 34.26 12.84 47.20
N GLY A 540 33.69 13.55 48.17
CA GLY A 540 33.77 15.01 48.23
C GLY A 540 35.22 15.52 48.25
N GLY A 541 35.53 16.44 47.32
CA GLY A 541 36.84 17.11 47.18
C GLY A 541 37.77 16.40 46.19
N ASP A 542 38.22 17.16 45.17
CA ASP A 542 39.25 16.87 44.15
C ASP A 542 39.33 15.45 43.55
N CYS A 543 38.97 15.32 42.26
CA CYS A 543 39.06 14.06 41.52
C CYS A 543 40.44 13.87 40.87
N ASN A 544 41.19 12.86 41.31
CA ASN A 544 42.33 12.28 40.59
C ASN A 544 41.90 11.00 39.86
N ILE A 545 42.38 10.79 38.63
CA ILE A 545 42.10 9.60 37.82
C ILE A 545 43.21 8.57 38.11
N GLU A 546 42.89 7.52 38.87
CA GLU A 546 43.72 6.30 38.90
C GLU A 546 42.95 5.09 38.34
N SER A 547 43.70 4.27 37.63
CA SER A 547 43.35 3.20 36.72
C SER A 547 42.49 2.07 37.30
N LEU A 548 41.47 1.63 36.55
CA LEU A 548 40.75 0.37 36.77
C LEU A 548 41.09 -0.66 35.68
N SER A 549 41.26 -1.90 36.14
CA SER A 549 41.87 -3.07 35.48
C SER A 549 41.01 -3.75 34.41
N SER A 550 41.67 -4.59 33.61
CA SER A 550 41.30 -5.20 32.32
C SER A 550 40.13 -6.18 32.27
N ASP A 551 39.43 -6.48 33.36
CA ASP A 551 38.59 -7.69 33.43
C ASP A 551 37.09 -7.44 33.18
N LEU A 552 36.70 -6.23 32.73
CA LEU A 552 35.30 -5.83 32.52
C LEU A 552 34.93 -5.60 31.03
N SER A 553 35.77 -6.04 30.10
CA SER A 553 35.63 -5.72 28.67
C SER A 553 34.82 -6.74 27.86
N GLU A 554 34.75 -8.02 28.27
CA GLU A 554 34.10 -9.06 27.45
C GLU A 554 32.57 -9.14 27.63
N ASP A 555 32.01 -8.79 28.79
CA ASP A 555 30.56 -8.89 29.03
C ASP A 555 29.74 -7.71 28.46
N ILE A 556 30.40 -6.60 28.09
CA ILE A 556 29.72 -5.38 27.60
C ILE A 556 29.59 -5.36 26.07
N GLU A 557 30.52 -5.98 25.33
CA GLU A 557 30.43 -6.01 23.86
C GLU A 557 29.27 -6.88 23.34
N ALA A 558 28.89 -7.95 24.05
CA ALA A 558 27.79 -8.83 23.63
C ALA A 558 26.38 -8.24 23.82
N SER A 559 26.24 -7.16 24.58
CA SER A 559 24.92 -6.59 24.94
C SER A 559 24.47 -5.43 24.03
N VAL A 560 25.33 -4.94 23.12
CA VAL A 560 25.05 -3.75 22.31
C VAL A 560 24.40 -4.07 20.95
N GLU A 561 24.51 -5.31 20.45
CA GLU A 561 23.95 -5.68 19.14
C GLU A 561 22.48 -6.15 19.18
N SER A 562 21.87 -6.33 20.35
CA SER A 562 20.49 -6.88 20.46
C SER A 562 19.60 -6.10 21.43
N ASN A 563 19.21 -4.88 21.05
CA ASN A 563 17.94 -4.17 21.36
C ASN A 563 18.17 -2.66 21.46
N PRO A 564 17.76 -1.83 20.50
CA PRO A 564 17.45 -0.46 20.81
C PRO A 564 16.09 -0.44 21.52
N LEU A 565 16.10 -0.31 22.85
CA LEU A 565 15.04 0.29 23.67
C LEU A 565 13.58 0.12 23.17
N PHE A 566 12.92 -1.01 23.42
CA PHE A 566 11.45 -1.05 23.40
C PHE A 566 10.92 -1.94 24.53
N LEU A 567 10.22 -1.34 25.48
CA LEU A 567 9.57 -2.00 26.62
C LEU A 567 8.40 -1.11 27.09
N GLY A 568 7.23 -1.30 26.44
CA GLY A 568 5.85 -1.09 26.93
C GLY A 568 5.45 0.25 27.60
N ASP A 569 4.36 0.85 27.11
CA ASP A 569 3.76 2.17 27.43
C ASP A 569 4.53 3.40 26.90
N ASP A 570 4.93 3.36 25.62
CA ASP A 570 5.87 4.32 25.01
C ASP A 570 5.25 5.66 24.54
N LEU A 571 3.93 5.85 24.59
CA LEU A 571 3.27 7.10 24.19
C LEU A 571 2.44 7.70 25.34
N SER A 572 2.67 8.97 25.63
CA SER A 572 1.83 9.75 26.55
C SER A 572 0.89 10.67 25.77
N PHE A 573 -0.23 11.05 26.36
CA PHE A 573 -1.16 12.03 25.78
C PHE A 573 -1.12 13.32 26.58
N GLU A 574 -0.97 14.45 25.89
CA GLU A 574 -0.90 15.76 26.52
C GLU A 574 -2.02 16.70 26.04
N PRO A 575 -2.66 17.47 26.94
CA PRO A 575 -3.68 18.44 26.58
C PRO A 575 -3.16 19.55 25.66
N VAL A 576 -4.00 19.94 24.70
CA VAL A 576 -3.78 21.13 23.86
C VAL A 576 -4.05 22.39 24.68
N VAL A 577 -3.12 23.35 24.65
CA VAL A 577 -3.24 24.64 25.36
C VAL A 577 -3.69 25.74 24.40
N ALA A 578 -3.09 25.80 23.22
CA ALA A 578 -3.37 26.87 22.27
C ALA A 578 -3.03 26.46 20.83
N ALA A 579 -3.75 27.08 19.89
CA ALA A 579 -3.40 27.09 18.48
C ALA A 579 -3.30 28.55 18.00
N ARG A 580 -2.11 29.00 17.56
CA ARG A 580 -1.86 30.41 17.18
C ARG A 580 -1.29 30.51 15.77
N SER A 581 -1.84 31.40 14.94
CA SER A 581 -1.28 31.61 13.60
C SER A 581 0.14 32.18 13.68
N MET A 582 1.07 31.55 12.96
CA MET A 582 2.48 31.94 12.84
C MET A 582 2.78 32.64 11.50
N GLY A 583 1.77 32.75 10.62
CA GLY A 583 1.95 33.30 9.28
C GLY A 583 2.66 32.33 8.33
N LEU A 584 3.22 32.88 7.25
CA LEU A 584 3.82 32.12 6.16
C LEU A 584 5.19 31.54 6.57
N SER A 585 5.37 30.23 6.45
CA SER A 585 6.64 29.55 6.71
C SER A 585 6.95 28.50 5.63
N SER A 586 8.23 28.15 5.48
CA SER A 586 8.64 27.03 4.62
C SER A 586 8.09 25.74 5.22
N THR A 587 7.31 24.98 4.47
CA THR A 587 6.71 23.72 4.92
C THR A 587 7.27 22.53 4.18
N TYR A 588 7.29 21.38 4.86
CA TYR A 588 7.90 20.16 4.38
C TYR A 588 7.02 18.96 4.72
N ASP A 589 7.35 17.84 4.11
CA ASP A 589 6.66 16.58 4.30
C ASP A 589 7.65 15.42 4.28
N ILE A 590 7.33 14.35 5.00
CA ILE A 590 8.12 13.11 5.09
C ILE A 590 7.24 11.94 4.70
N VAL A 591 7.86 11.00 4.02
CA VAL A 591 7.25 9.73 3.66
C VAL A 591 7.86 8.60 4.46
N VAL A 592 7.03 8.02 5.33
CA VAL A 592 7.29 6.78 6.08
C VAL A 592 6.31 5.69 5.61
N PRO A 593 6.67 4.84 4.63
CA PRO A 593 5.73 3.91 4.00
C PRO A 593 5.14 2.87 4.96
N ALA A 594 5.91 2.44 5.96
CA ALA A 594 5.51 1.34 6.84
C ALA A 594 4.33 1.71 7.75
N THR A 595 4.34 2.92 8.30
CA THR A 595 3.44 3.33 9.39
C THR A 595 2.57 4.54 9.06
N SER A 596 2.85 5.23 7.95
CA SER A 596 2.12 6.45 7.54
C SER A 596 2.15 7.60 8.56
N ASN A 597 3.10 7.58 9.50
CA ASN A 597 3.31 8.62 10.48
C ASN A 597 4.77 8.65 10.95
N PHE A 598 5.14 9.71 11.67
CA PHE A 598 6.45 9.87 12.30
C PHE A 598 6.35 10.77 13.53
N ILE A 599 7.45 10.91 14.26
CA ILE A 599 7.53 11.82 15.42
C ILE A 599 8.30 13.09 15.03
N ALA A 600 7.68 14.25 15.28
CA ALA A 600 8.29 15.56 15.10
C ALA A 600 7.99 16.47 16.29
N ASN A 601 9.00 17.18 16.79
CA ASN A 601 8.96 17.93 18.05
C ASN A 601 8.37 17.10 19.20
N GLU A 602 8.71 15.81 19.24
CA GLU A 602 8.19 14.83 20.21
C GLU A 602 6.66 14.64 20.12
N ILE A 603 6.03 15.00 19.01
CA ILE A 603 4.58 14.88 18.75
C ILE A 603 4.38 13.92 17.56
N VAL A 604 3.37 13.05 17.66
CA VAL A 604 3.03 12.09 16.59
C VAL A 604 2.27 12.80 15.46
N VAL A 605 2.84 12.75 14.24
CA VAL A 605 2.40 13.48 13.05
C VAL A 605 2.20 12.55 11.83
N HIS A 606 1.26 12.87 10.95
CA HIS A 606 0.84 11.99 9.84
C HIS A 606 1.53 12.31 8.49
N ASN A 607 1.65 11.32 7.58
CA ASN A 607 2.16 11.46 6.20
C ASN A 607 1.15 12.12 5.21
N SER A 608 1.56 12.39 3.96
CA SER A 608 0.63 12.82 2.87
C SER A 608 0.13 11.73 1.91
N LEU A 609 -1.05 12.00 1.32
CA LEU A 609 -1.90 11.13 0.48
C LEU A 609 -1.37 10.78 -0.93
N GLU A 610 -0.43 11.53 -1.49
CA GLU A 610 -0.08 11.48 -2.93
C GLU A 610 0.87 10.35 -3.34
N GLN A 611 1.23 9.47 -2.41
CA GLN A 611 2.44 8.64 -2.52
C GLN A 611 2.29 7.48 -3.49
N ASP A 612 1.14 6.80 -3.51
CA ASP A 612 0.92 5.58 -4.29
C ASP A 612 0.67 5.82 -5.78
N ALA A 613 0.35 7.05 -6.17
CA ALA A 613 0.18 7.40 -7.59
C ALA A 613 1.53 7.37 -8.32
N ASP A 614 1.52 6.83 -9.53
CA ASP A 614 2.65 6.89 -10.45
C ASP A 614 2.62 8.19 -11.26
N VAL A 615 1.42 8.59 -11.66
CA VAL A 615 1.15 9.83 -12.39
C VAL A 615 0.09 10.64 -11.67
N VAL A 616 0.32 11.94 -11.54
CA VAL A 616 -0.66 12.90 -11.04
C VAL A 616 -0.80 14.04 -12.03
N MET A 617 -2.04 14.25 -12.49
CA MET A 617 -2.38 15.31 -13.42
C MET A 617 -3.54 16.17 -12.92
N PHE A 618 -3.53 17.45 -13.29
CA PHE A 618 -4.58 18.40 -12.96
C PHE A 618 -5.25 18.98 -14.18
N ILE A 619 -6.56 19.22 -14.08
CA ILE A 619 -7.29 19.96 -15.11
C ILE A 619 -7.48 21.40 -14.62
N TYR A 620 -6.98 22.34 -15.40
CA TYR A 620 -7.17 23.77 -15.19
C TYR A 620 -7.82 24.42 -16.43
N ARG A 621 -8.85 25.23 -16.20
CA ARG A 621 -9.51 26.04 -17.23
C ARG A 621 -9.65 27.45 -16.68
N ASP A 622 -8.91 28.39 -17.27
CA ASP A 622 -8.87 29.78 -16.80
C ASP A 622 -10.24 30.46 -16.90
N GLU A 623 -11.00 30.16 -17.95
CA GLU A 623 -12.34 30.70 -18.20
C GLU A 623 -13.37 30.41 -17.09
N VAL A 624 -13.14 29.38 -16.27
CA VAL A 624 -14.02 29.05 -15.14
C VAL A 624 -13.87 30.05 -14.00
N TYR A 625 -12.70 30.67 -13.87
CA TYR A 625 -12.41 31.71 -12.88
C TYR A 625 -12.51 33.12 -13.46
N ASN A 626 -12.15 33.28 -14.73
CA ASN A 626 -12.01 34.57 -15.40
C ASN A 626 -12.93 34.64 -16.62
N ALA A 627 -14.06 35.34 -16.49
CA ALA A 627 -15.06 35.46 -17.57
C ALA A 627 -14.53 36.18 -18.84
N GLU A 628 -13.46 36.97 -18.71
CA GLU A 628 -12.79 37.68 -19.81
C GLU A 628 -11.46 37.02 -20.22
N SER A 629 -11.23 35.76 -19.84
CA SER A 629 -10.00 35.04 -20.20
C SER A 629 -9.74 35.05 -21.71
N GLN A 630 -8.48 35.22 -22.09
CA GLN A 630 -8.02 35.11 -23.47
C GLN A 630 -7.95 33.65 -23.93
N ASP A 631 -7.89 32.71 -22.98
CA ASP A 631 -7.75 31.28 -23.21
C ASP A 631 -9.11 30.55 -23.16
N LYS A 632 -10.19 31.20 -23.63
CA LYS A 632 -11.53 30.59 -23.67
C LYS A 632 -11.55 29.33 -24.52
N GLY A 633 -12.17 28.29 -23.98
CA GLY A 633 -12.22 26.96 -24.58
C GLY A 633 -10.88 26.23 -24.58
N ILE A 634 -9.86 26.70 -23.86
CA ILE A 634 -8.58 26.00 -23.66
C ILE A 634 -8.53 25.44 -22.24
N ALA A 635 -8.07 24.20 -22.13
CA ALA A 635 -7.81 23.52 -20.88
C ALA A 635 -6.34 23.08 -20.81
N GLU A 636 -5.72 23.33 -19.66
CA GLU A 636 -4.37 22.86 -19.33
C GLU A 636 -4.48 21.55 -18.55
N ILE A 637 -3.86 20.50 -19.06
CA ILE A 637 -3.65 19.24 -18.34
C ILE A 637 -2.23 19.26 -17.79
N ILE A 638 -2.11 19.56 -16.49
CA ILE A 638 -0.85 19.80 -15.80
C ILE A 638 -0.38 18.49 -15.17
N VAL A 639 0.59 17.82 -15.78
CA VAL A 639 1.26 16.63 -15.22
C VAL A 639 2.29 17.08 -14.20
N THR A 640 1.99 16.89 -12.92
CA THR A 640 2.81 17.38 -11.79
C THR A 640 3.66 16.31 -11.14
N LYS A 641 3.29 15.04 -11.30
CA LYS A 641 4.09 13.89 -10.88
C LYS A 641 4.06 12.84 -11.98
N HIS A 642 5.22 12.30 -12.31
CA HIS A 642 5.38 11.20 -13.25
C HIS A 642 6.61 10.39 -12.81
N ARG A 643 6.41 9.17 -12.28
CA ARG A 643 7.52 8.34 -11.75
C ARG A 643 8.47 7.81 -12.83
N SER A 644 8.00 7.73 -14.07
CA SER A 644 8.69 7.04 -15.17
C SER A 644 9.01 7.96 -16.36
N GLY A 645 8.80 9.27 -16.23
CA GLY A 645 8.96 10.21 -17.33
C GLY A 645 8.83 11.66 -16.92
N PRO A 646 8.78 12.59 -17.89
CA PRO A 646 8.78 14.01 -17.62
C PRO A 646 7.43 14.50 -17.06
N THR A 647 7.50 15.62 -16.33
CA THR A 647 6.34 16.46 -16.02
C THR A 647 6.16 17.52 -17.11
N GLY A 648 4.96 18.10 -17.21
CA GLY A 648 4.66 19.06 -18.28
C GLY A 648 3.21 19.50 -18.30
N VAL A 649 2.86 20.31 -19.28
CA VAL A 649 1.49 20.80 -19.49
C VAL A 649 1.08 20.48 -20.92
N ALA A 650 0.02 19.70 -21.09
CA ALA A 650 -0.63 19.48 -22.37
C ALA A 650 -1.82 20.44 -22.50
N ARG A 651 -1.96 21.09 -23.67
CA ARG A 651 -3.09 21.99 -23.94
C ARG A 651 -4.12 21.27 -24.79
N LEU A 652 -5.37 21.33 -24.35
CA LEU A 652 -6.52 20.74 -25.02
C LEU A 652 -7.60 21.79 -25.25
N SER A 653 -8.41 21.61 -26.28
CA SER A 653 -9.63 22.39 -26.47
C SER A 653 -10.78 21.75 -25.70
N PHE A 654 -11.52 22.54 -24.93
CA PHE A 654 -12.75 22.13 -24.27
C PHE A 654 -13.98 22.65 -25.03
N LEU A 655 -14.73 21.74 -25.63
CA LEU A 655 -15.95 22.02 -26.39
C LEU A 655 -17.15 21.95 -25.44
N GLU A 656 -17.53 23.08 -24.87
CA GLU A 656 -18.57 23.18 -23.84
C GLU A 656 -19.92 22.59 -24.29
N SER A 657 -20.36 22.89 -25.52
CA SER A 657 -21.63 22.37 -26.07
C SER A 657 -21.74 20.85 -25.98
N TYR A 658 -20.62 20.14 -26.15
CA TYR A 658 -20.57 18.67 -26.14
C TYR A 658 -19.96 18.11 -24.86
N THR A 659 -19.53 18.97 -23.93
CA THR A 659 -18.77 18.60 -22.73
C THR A 659 -17.59 17.67 -23.05
N LYS A 660 -16.81 18.01 -24.09
CA LYS A 660 -15.76 17.15 -24.67
C LYS A 660 -14.41 17.86 -24.72
N PHE A 661 -13.34 17.12 -24.41
CA PHE A 661 -11.97 17.55 -24.68
C PHE A 661 -11.53 17.09 -26.09
N ALA A 662 -10.76 17.92 -26.77
CA ALA A 662 -10.22 17.65 -28.10
C ALA A 662 -8.77 18.14 -28.22
N ASN A 663 -8.02 17.56 -29.15
CA ASN A 663 -6.68 18.03 -29.50
C ASN A 663 -6.73 19.46 -30.06
N MET A 664 -5.71 20.26 -29.74
CA MET A 664 -5.50 21.55 -30.39
C MET A 664 -5.18 21.33 -31.88
N ALA A 665 -5.57 22.29 -32.72
CA ALA A 665 -5.19 22.25 -34.12
C ALA A 665 -3.66 22.39 -34.23
N ARG A 666 -2.99 21.43 -34.87
CA ARG A 666 -1.55 21.54 -35.16
C ARG A 666 -1.34 22.79 -36.01
N GLY A 667 -0.54 23.74 -35.53
CA GLY A 667 -0.08 24.87 -36.33
C GLY A 667 0.69 24.37 -37.57
N PRO A 668 0.80 25.18 -38.64
CA PRO A 668 1.38 24.76 -39.93
C PRO A 668 2.91 24.51 -39.92
N GLY A 669 3.49 24.01 -38.83
CA GLY A 669 4.94 23.82 -38.66
C GLY A 669 5.42 22.43 -38.21
N ASN A 670 4.53 21.49 -37.87
CA ASN A 670 4.90 20.11 -37.53
C ASN A 670 4.19 19.13 -38.47
N GLN A 671 4.70 19.00 -39.68
CA GLN A 671 4.51 17.83 -40.56
C GLN A 671 5.82 17.05 -40.63
#